data_AF-A0A7G9FQQ1-F1
#
_entry.id   AF-A0A7G9FQQ1-F1
#
_cell.length_a   1.000
_cell.length_b   1.000
_cell.length_c   1.000
_cell.angle_alpha   90.00
_cell.angle_beta   90.00
_cell.angle_gamma   90.00
#
_symmetry.space_group_name_H-M   'P 1'
#
loop_
_entity.id
_entity.type
_entity.pdbx_description
1 polymer ?
#
loop_
_entity_poly.entity_id
_entity_poly.type
_entity_poly.pdbx_seq_one_letter_code
_entity_poly.pdbx_strand_id
1 'polypeptide(L)'
;MRKREGMKKRKHITRWILSAMFVLGMIFSMKSMTAFAADEETQTIYIGGNKLTVSIEKASYWNYNEVNGTITACAEQEANVLINTVGKYGDPASSIYVNLVNVNIKAKGGTEDSSNAGIYNPEQETKMYLRINGDCSVTGSMYGIYATIYVTPCDEEARLTITADSKLAPEGVDVKNAISLYSGGANYIYRGYGHTDFSVILRSDTMTTIKGGGDFTCQSTKASVSISPNMDGSDATEYIKENGVFNLGDTRRVKYREYKNGTLMYDKAKITGATLKFHDGDVPAFTAKVSEEDSEKYNISSEQWSELDENGNKVKWCSSYNSENPKDESQLLKKFEAGKTYFYSVTITCKSWDVSFTEQTPVIINGESFLITNKKIGEDYVVIDAVNVKSITIPKEIKQIEIADVTLQHEAGETPKATAALSGENADDYRIAYEYWEEMQEQRDGSFKPVRFWYSDERENAKLAEDKKITAFEGGKTYRHSIKLETCNENFFASENDGLSILVNGQTVNAKDMKISDDGTTCNLPLATETIEKVPEPTPEPKPEPTPTPTPAPVVTPDVTVSYRTHVQSIGWQGIVTNGTMSGTSGRAKRLESIEISVAGNSNLGIRYTTHCQSYGWLPWSANGEMNGTEGEAKRLEAIKIQLTGVDKEKYDVYYRVHAQSYGWLAWAANGAPAGTAGLAKRLEAIQIVIVKKGESFDHAIGNIQSARGEAYIASSTANANPVVAGENNVNVEYRTHIQSFGWQGWKYNGVMSGTSGKAKRLEGINIKLTNKPYSGSIVYTTHVQSIGWQGNENNVNTWFRDGQMAGTSGRAKRLEAIRIALTGEMAEHYDVYYRVHAQTYGWLAWTKNGEAAGTAGLSKRLEGIQIVLVPKGGAAPANNYGGVVTTNKQTYIKK
;
A
#
# COMPACT_ATOMS: atom_id res chain seq x y z
N MET A 1 43.89 -58.71 -37.20
CA MET A 1 42.54 -58.49 -37.77
C MET A 1 42.21 -56.99 -37.73
N ARG A 2 42.01 -56.32 -38.86
CA ARG A 2 41.37 -54.99 -38.99
C ARG A 2 41.02 -54.75 -40.49
N LYS A 3 39.75 -54.49 -40.80
CA LYS A 3 39.22 -53.99 -42.10
C LYS A 3 39.03 -52.47 -41.95
N ARG A 4 38.98 -51.59 -42.96
CA ARG A 4 39.30 -51.57 -44.42
C ARG A 4 39.51 -50.08 -44.77
N GLU A 5 40.47 -49.67 -45.61
CA GLU A 5 40.38 -49.51 -47.08
C GLU A 5 39.12 -48.79 -47.61
N GLY A 6 39.25 -47.80 -48.50
CA GLY A 6 38.07 -47.17 -49.15
C GLY A 6 38.22 -45.89 -49.98
N MET A 7 39.20 -45.77 -50.89
CA MET A 7 39.39 -44.56 -51.71
C MET A 7 38.38 -44.41 -52.88
N LYS A 8 37.63 -43.30 -52.96
CA LYS A 8 36.94 -42.75 -54.17
C LYS A 8 36.55 -41.27 -53.88
N LYS A 9 37.02 -40.19 -54.53
CA LYS A 9 37.16 -39.76 -55.96
C LYS A 9 35.85 -39.44 -56.72
N ARG A 10 35.60 -38.12 -56.83
CA ARG A 10 35.12 -37.32 -58.01
C ARG A 10 33.71 -37.51 -58.60
N LYS A 11 32.96 -36.40 -58.63
CA LYS A 11 32.58 -35.59 -59.84
C LYS A 11 32.69 -34.11 -59.39
N HIS A 12 33.42 -33.17 -60.04
CA HIS A 12 33.26 -32.55 -61.38
C HIS A 12 31.85 -31.97 -61.58
N ILE A 13 31.69 -30.64 -61.72
CA ILE A 13 31.89 -29.80 -62.94
C ILE A 13 32.18 -28.34 -62.48
N THR A 14 33.30 -27.70 -62.85
CA THR A 14 33.45 -26.64 -63.92
C THR A 14 32.62 -25.36 -63.68
N ARG A 15 33.05 -24.08 -63.78
CA ARG A 15 34.29 -23.23 -63.93
C ARG A 15 33.79 -21.90 -64.59
N TRP A 16 34.57 -20.81 -64.56
CA TRP A 16 34.28 -19.43 -65.11
C TRP A 16 33.45 -18.55 -64.13
N ILE A 17 33.71 -17.25 -63.90
CA ILE A 17 34.57 -16.25 -64.59
C ILE A 17 35.39 -15.34 -63.62
N LEU A 18 36.45 -14.75 -64.19
CA LEU A 18 37.31 -13.60 -63.82
C LEU A 18 36.59 -12.38 -63.18
N SER A 19 37.19 -11.33 -62.58
CA SER A 19 38.57 -10.88 -62.20
C SER A 19 38.40 -9.69 -61.19
N ALA A 20 39.37 -9.05 -60.51
CA ALA A 20 40.82 -8.86 -60.69
C ALA A 20 41.53 -8.67 -59.30
N MET A 21 42.80 -9.05 -59.08
CA MET A 21 44.04 -8.21 -59.09
C MET A 21 44.12 -7.11 -57.98
N PHE A 22 45.25 -6.77 -57.32
CA PHE A 22 46.66 -7.24 -57.19
C PHE A 22 47.38 -6.32 -56.15
N VAL A 23 48.51 -6.58 -55.46
CA VAL A 23 49.50 -7.69 -55.30
C VAL A 23 49.94 -7.73 -53.81
N LEU A 24 50.82 -8.66 -53.38
CA LEU A 24 51.62 -8.58 -52.15
C LEU A 24 53.05 -9.15 -52.37
N GLY A 25 54.08 -8.60 -51.70
CA GLY A 25 55.49 -9.08 -51.73
C GLY A 25 56.48 -8.00 -52.20
N MET A 26 57.44 -7.52 -51.38
CA MET A 26 58.77 -8.12 -51.06
C MET A 26 59.79 -7.99 -52.22
N ILE A 27 61.06 -7.55 -52.06
CA ILE A 27 61.92 -7.37 -50.86
C ILE A 27 63.00 -6.26 -51.08
N PHE A 28 63.50 -5.65 -49.99
CA PHE A 28 64.67 -4.75 -49.82
C PHE A 28 65.47 -4.18 -51.03
N SER A 29 65.64 -2.84 -51.08
CA SER A 29 66.97 -2.17 -51.02
C SER A 29 66.91 -0.63 -50.88
N MET A 30 67.90 -0.06 -50.16
CA MET A 30 68.36 1.35 -50.13
C MET A 30 67.42 2.53 -49.74
N LYS A 31 68.02 3.55 -49.11
CA LYS A 31 67.38 4.80 -48.63
C LYS A 31 67.62 5.98 -49.58
N SER A 32 66.60 6.84 -49.70
CA SER A 32 66.74 8.30 -49.93
C SER A 32 65.46 8.99 -49.42
N MET A 33 65.34 9.29 -48.12
CA MET A 33 65.71 10.59 -47.55
C MET A 33 65.18 11.82 -48.31
N THR A 34 63.93 12.18 -48.01
CA THR A 34 63.54 13.57 -47.71
C THR A 34 62.80 13.55 -46.37
N ALA A 35 62.95 14.60 -45.57
CA ALA A 35 62.71 14.53 -44.14
C ALA A 35 61.35 15.07 -43.70
N PHE A 36 60.73 14.37 -42.75
CA PHE A 36 60.26 15.01 -41.53
C PHE A 36 61.00 14.36 -40.36
N ALA A 37 61.74 15.16 -39.60
CA ALA A 37 61.94 14.84 -38.20
C ALA A 37 60.64 15.23 -37.49
N ALA A 38 60.11 14.32 -36.68
CA ALA A 38 59.07 14.62 -35.70
C ALA A 38 59.76 14.50 -34.33
N ASP A 39 59.65 15.54 -33.51
CA ASP A 39 60.45 15.65 -32.30
C ASP A 39 60.12 14.53 -31.30
N GLU A 40 61.14 13.78 -30.88
CA GLU A 40 61.06 12.82 -29.76
C GLU A 40 60.83 13.52 -28.40
N GLU A 41 60.56 14.84 -28.39
CA GLU A 41 60.40 15.70 -27.21
C GLU A 41 58.94 16.17 -26.94
N THR A 42 57.95 15.77 -27.75
CA THR A 42 56.54 16.23 -27.57
C THR A 42 55.46 15.14 -27.73
N GLN A 43 54.32 15.35 -27.06
CA GLN A 43 53.14 14.47 -27.06
C GLN A 43 51.87 15.27 -27.41
N THR A 44 50.86 14.64 -28.00
CA THR A 44 49.55 15.27 -28.30
C THR A 44 48.48 14.88 -27.28
N ILE A 45 47.68 15.83 -26.81
CA ILE A 45 46.49 15.61 -25.99
C ILE A 45 45.36 16.58 -26.37
N TYR A 46 44.10 16.17 -26.25
CA TYR A 46 42.94 16.99 -26.56
C TYR A 46 42.17 17.36 -25.29
N ILE A 47 41.94 18.66 -25.07
CA ILE A 47 41.21 19.22 -23.91
C ILE A 47 40.04 20.08 -24.42
N GLY A 48 38.80 19.64 -24.15
CA GLY A 48 37.58 20.33 -24.62
C GLY A 48 37.46 20.43 -26.14
N GLY A 49 38.01 19.47 -26.87
CA GLY A 49 38.12 19.47 -28.34
C GLY A 49 39.32 20.24 -28.90
N ASN A 50 40.04 21.02 -28.08
CA ASN A 50 41.24 21.73 -28.52
C ASN A 50 42.45 20.77 -28.54
N LYS A 51 43.18 20.71 -29.65
CA LYS A 51 44.45 19.97 -29.75
C LYS A 51 45.58 20.74 -29.06
N LEU A 52 46.24 20.11 -28.09
CA LEU A 52 47.46 20.58 -27.44
C LEU A 52 48.66 19.75 -27.90
N THR A 53 49.79 20.41 -28.11
CA THR A 53 51.12 19.78 -28.17
C THR A 53 51.85 20.16 -26.88
N VAL A 54 52.29 19.16 -26.11
CA VAL A 54 52.95 19.35 -24.81
C VAL A 54 54.34 18.71 -24.83
N SER A 55 55.31 19.27 -24.11
CA SER A 55 56.65 18.69 -24.00
C SER A 55 56.66 17.43 -23.14
N ILE A 56 57.52 16.44 -23.46
CA ILE A 56 57.71 15.25 -22.63
C ILE A 56 58.71 15.46 -21.46
N GLU A 57 59.40 16.60 -21.42
CA GLU A 57 60.40 16.91 -20.37
C GLU A 57 59.97 18.01 -19.39
N LYS A 58 58.99 18.84 -19.76
CA LYS A 58 58.73 20.13 -19.10
C LYS A 58 57.23 20.34 -18.89
N ALA A 59 56.88 20.85 -17.71
CA ALA A 59 55.51 21.26 -17.39
C ALA A 59 55.03 22.34 -18.37
N SER A 60 53.76 22.24 -18.77
CA SER A 60 53.07 23.21 -19.63
C SER A 60 51.80 23.70 -18.95
N TYR A 61 51.58 25.01 -19.01
CA TYR A 61 50.60 25.73 -18.20
C TYR A 61 49.55 26.34 -19.12
N TRP A 62 48.29 25.97 -18.92
CA TRP A 62 47.19 26.32 -19.80
C TRP A 62 46.01 26.90 -19.02
N ASN A 63 45.40 27.95 -19.57
CA ASN A 63 44.13 28.49 -19.12
C ASN A 63 43.03 28.04 -20.11
N TYR A 64 42.09 27.24 -19.62
CA TYR A 64 40.86 26.88 -20.32
C TYR A 64 39.74 27.83 -19.91
N ASN A 65 39.18 28.56 -20.87
CA ASN A 65 38.10 29.51 -20.66
C ASN A 65 36.75 28.82 -20.87
N GLU A 66 35.99 28.64 -19.78
CA GLU A 66 34.72 27.91 -19.79
C GLU A 66 33.61 28.58 -20.61
N VAL A 67 33.67 29.91 -20.79
CA VAL A 67 32.63 30.69 -21.47
C VAL A 67 32.71 30.49 -22.99
N ASN A 68 33.92 30.42 -23.54
CA ASN A 68 34.14 30.31 -24.99
C ASN A 68 34.81 28.99 -25.42
N GLY A 69 35.19 28.12 -24.49
CA GLY A 69 35.83 26.82 -24.73
C GLY A 69 37.26 26.88 -25.30
N THR A 70 37.89 28.07 -25.36
CA THR A 70 39.27 28.20 -25.86
C THR A 70 40.28 27.88 -24.77
N ILE A 71 41.39 27.24 -25.16
CA ILE A 71 42.53 27.01 -24.26
C ILE A 71 43.77 27.72 -24.79
N THR A 72 44.53 28.36 -23.89
CA THR A 72 45.72 29.15 -24.24
C THR A 72 46.84 28.91 -23.24
N ALA A 73 48.09 28.86 -23.72
CA ALA A 73 49.26 28.83 -22.83
C ALA A 73 49.34 30.11 -22.00
N CYS A 74 49.70 30.00 -20.72
CA CYS A 74 49.69 31.09 -19.74
C CYS A 74 50.83 30.96 -18.71
N ALA A 75 50.91 31.87 -17.74
CA ALA A 75 51.83 31.73 -16.61
C ALA A 75 51.34 30.66 -15.59
N GLU A 76 52.24 30.13 -14.76
CA GLU A 76 51.89 29.11 -13.75
C GLU A 76 50.77 29.56 -12.80
N GLN A 77 50.76 30.84 -12.41
CA GLN A 77 49.73 31.41 -11.52
C GLN A 77 48.36 31.59 -12.19
N GLU A 78 48.26 31.43 -13.52
CA GLU A 78 47.05 31.66 -14.32
C GLU A 78 46.45 30.35 -14.85
N ALA A 79 47.09 29.20 -14.59
CA ALA A 79 46.72 27.91 -15.16
C ALA A 79 45.65 27.20 -14.33
N ASN A 80 44.54 26.82 -14.98
CA ASN A 80 43.56 25.88 -14.44
C ASN A 80 43.70 24.48 -15.05
N VAL A 81 44.53 24.32 -16.09
CA VAL A 81 44.96 23.05 -16.68
C VAL A 81 46.50 23.03 -16.78
N LEU A 82 47.15 22.27 -15.91
CA LEU A 82 48.61 22.03 -15.93
C LEU A 82 48.88 20.63 -16.47
N ILE A 83 49.74 20.51 -17.49
CA ILE A 83 50.09 19.22 -18.10
C ILE A 83 51.60 19.00 -17.97
N ASN A 84 51.99 17.91 -17.31
CA ASN A 84 53.38 17.50 -17.12
C ASN A 84 53.51 15.99 -17.32
N THR A 85 54.55 15.60 -18.03
CA THR A 85 54.87 14.25 -18.52
C THR A 85 55.93 13.56 -17.68
N VAL A 86 56.75 14.32 -16.94
CA VAL A 86 57.84 13.78 -16.11
C VAL A 86 57.29 13.26 -14.77
N GLY A 87 57.21 11.93 -14.65
CA GLY A 87 56.95 11.26 -13.38
C GLY A 87 58.14 11.38 -12.42
N LYS A 88 57.89 11.21 -11.12
CA LYS A 88 58.90 11.34 -10.03
C LYS A 88 60.18 10.48 -10.19
N TYR A 89 60.14 9.47 -11.06
CA TYR A 89 61.24 8.52 -11.29
C TYR A 89 61.88 8.60 -12.68
N GLY A 90 61.44 9.52 -13.55
CA GLY A 90 62.17 9.89 -14.76
C GLY A 90 61.97 9.04 -16.02
N ASP A 91 61.08 8.03 -16.02
CA ASP A 91 60.73 7.27 -17.24
C ASP A 91 59.84 8.10 -18.20
N PRO A 92 60.27 8.42 -19.43
CA PRO A 92 59.45 9.10 -20.42
C PRO A 92 58.42 8.16 -21.10
N ALA A 93 57.54 8.73 -21.94
CA ALA A 93 56.57 8.06 -22.83
C ALA A 93 55.46 7.18 -22.20
N SER A 94 55.64 6.62 -21.00
CA SER A 94 54.67 5.69 -20.40
C SER A 94 53.50 6.35 -19.65
N SER A 95 53.63 7.63 -19.27
CA SER A 95 52.68 8.35 -18.39
C SER A 95 52.57 9.84 -18.71
N ILE A 96 51.38 10.41 -18.51
CA ILE A 96 51.10 11.85 -18.58
C ILE A 96 50.30 12.27 -17.34
N TYR A 97 50.66 13.37 -16.69
CA TYR A 97 49.91 13.97 -15.58
C TYR A 97 49.16 15.21 -16.07
N VAL A 98 47.85 15.21 -15.87
CA VAL A 98 46.95 16.34 -16.19
C VAL A 98 46.34 16.82 -14.89
N ASN A 99 46.66 18.04 -14.48
CA ASN A 99 46.19 18.65 -13.26
C ASN A 99 45.10 19.68 -13.57
N LEU A 100 43.91 19.43 -13.04
CA LEU A 100 42.73 20.26 -13.15
C LEU A 100 42.54 21.02 -11.82
N VAL A 101 42.24 22.31 -11.91
CA VAL A 101 42.06 23.20 -10.76
C VAL A 101 40.78 24.01 -10.95
N ASN A 102 39.70 23.64 -10.26
CA ASN A 102 38.37 24.29 -10.33
C ASN A 102 37.95 24.64 -11.77
N VAL A 103 37.84 23.63 -12.65
CA VAL A 103 37.64 23.82 -14.09
C VAL A 103 36.61 22.86 -14.69
N ASN A 104 35.71 23.42 -15.51
CA ASN A 104 34.61 22.76 -16.18
C ASN A 104 34.89 22.66 -17.69
N ILE A 105 35.64 21.62 -18.08
CA ILE A 105 35.98 21.35 -19.48
C ILE A 105 34.73 20.85 -20.22
N LYS A 106 34.37 21.52 -21.30
CA LYS A 106 33.28 21.13 -22.19
C LYS A 106 33.75 21.07 -23.64
N ALA A 107 33.64 19.90 -24.27
CA ALA A 107 33.98 19.74 -25.67
C ALA A 107 33.06 20.56 -26.56
N LYS A 108 33.65 21.31 -27.49
CA LYS A 108 32.98 21.78 -28.70
C LYS A 108 33.22 20.72 -29.78
N GLY A 109 32.15 20.17 -30.34
CA GLY A 109 32.21 18.99 -31.20
C GLY A 109 33.19 19.15 -32.37
N GLY A 110 34.04 18.14 -32.55
CA GLY A 110 35.11 18.09 -33.56
C GLY A 110 34.74 17.26 -34.79
N THR A 111 35.62 17.29 -35.80
CA THR A 111 35.42 16.61 -37.09
C THR A 111 35.89 15.14 -37.11
N GLU A 112 36.43 14.63 -35.99
CA GLU A 112 36.90 13.25 -35.85
C GLU A 112 36.27 12.59 -34.61
N ASP A 113 35.77 11.36 -34.73
CA ASP A 113 34.86 10.74 -33.75
C ASP A 113 35.38 10.73 -32.29
N SER A 114 36.67 10.45 -32.05
CA SER A 114 37.26 10.45 -30.69
C SER A 114 37.67 11.84 -30.19
N SER A 115 37.90 12.81 -31.09
CA SER A 115 38.24 14.21 -30.71
C SER A 115 37.08 14.94 -30.01
N ASN A 116 35.87 14.39 -30.13
CA ASN A 116 34.64 14.79 -29.44
C ASN A 116 34.62 14.54 -27.92
N ALA A 117 35.68 13.96 -27.35
CA ALA A 117 35.77 13.75 -25.90
C ALA A 117 35.98 15.06 -25.13
N GLY A 118 35.55 15.10 -23.87
CA GLY A 118 35.93 16.18 -22.94
C GLY A 118 37.44 16.19 -22.70
N ILE A 119 38.05 15.02 -22.53
CA ILE A 119 39.50 14.79 -22.62
C ILE A 119 39.76 13.53 -23.47
N TYR A 120 40.65 13.62 -24.46
CA TYR A 120 41.09 12.48 -25.29
C TYR A 120 42.62 12.43 -25.36
N ASN A 121 43.17 11.24 -25.09
CA ASN A 121 44.57 10.91 -25.36
C ASN A 121 44.64 9.99 -26.59
N PRO A 122 45.28 10.38 -27.71
CA PRO A 122 45.45 9.48 -28.86
C PRO A 122 46.38 8.28 -28.55
N GLU A 123 47.30 8.42 -27.59
CA GLU A 123 48.28 7.39 -27.23
C GLU A 123 47.70 6.49 -26.11
N GLN A 124 46.81 5.57 -26.49
CA GLN A 124 46.02 4.74 -25.56
C GLN A 124 46.83 3.84 -24.60
N GLU A 125 48.10 3.55 -24.91
CA GLU A 125 49.01 2.82 -24.02
C GLU A 125 49.60 3.71 -22.91
N THR A 126 49.59 5.04 -23.07
CA THR A 126 50.09 6.00 -22.08
C THR A 126 49.07 6.23 -20.97
N LYS A 127 49.52 6.08 -19.71
CA LYS A 127 48.69 6.21 -18.51
C LYS A 127 48.43 7.69 -18.16
N MET A 128 47.18 8.09 -18.02
CA MET A 128 46.81 9.46 -17.65
C MET A 128 46.54 9.59 -16.15
N TYR A 129 47.39 10.33 -15.45
CA TYR A 129 47.24 10.65 -14.02
C TYR A 129 46.48 11.97 -13.85
N LEU A 130 45.21 11.87 -13.43
CA LEU A 130 44.33 13.02 -13.22
C LEU A 130 44.51 13.62 -11.83
N ARG A 131 45.24 14.74 -11.80
CA ARG A 131 45.36 15.73 -10.72
C ARG A 131 44.04 16.45 -10.44
N ILE A 132 43.35 16.25 -9.32
CA ILE A 132 42.09 16.97 -9.04
C ILE A 132 42.25 17.91 -7.83
N ASN A 133 42.03 19.20 -8.06
CA ASN A 133 41.97 20.25 -7.04
C ASN A 133 40.65 21.02 -7.23
N GLY A 134 39.81 21.08 -6.20
CA GLY A 134 38.48 21.70 -6.24
C GLY A 134 37.46 20.95 -7.11
N ASP A 135 36.34 21.62 -7.43
CA ASP A 135 35.26 21.01 -8.20
C ASP A 135 35.55 21.10 -9.70
N CYS A 136 35.89 19.96 -10.30
CA CYS A 136 36.23 19.83 -11.71
C CYS A 136 35.16 19.02 -12.46
N SER A 137 34.87 19.43 -13.70
CA SER A 137 34.04 18.64 -14.60
C SER A 137 34.64 18.51 -15.99
N VAL A 138 34.31 17.40 -16.65
CA VAL A 138 34.78 17.05 -17.99
C VAL A 138 33.59 16.49 -18.77
N THR A 139 33.15 17.21 -19.80
CA THR A 139 31.99 16.87 -20.61
C THR A 139 32.36 16.79 -22.08
N GLY A 140 31.97 15.73 -22.78
CA GLY A 140 32.08 15.62 -24.24
C GLY A 140 30.85 15.01 -24.89
N SER A 141 30.80 15.01 -26.23
CA SER A 141 29.60 14.61 -26.98
C SER A 141 29.52 13.11 -27.22
N MET A 142 30.62 12.48 -27.63
CA MET A 142 30.71 11.02 -27.78
C MET A 142 31.37 10.34 -26.57
N TYR A 143 32.28 11.03 -25.89
CA TYR A 143 32.97 10.51 -24.71
C TYR A 143 33.11 11.58 -23.62
N GLY A 144 33.00 11.21 -22.35
CA GLY A 144 33.41 12.10 -21.26
C GLY A 144 34.93 12.18 -21.22
N ILE A 145 35.58 11.05 -20.95
CA ILE A 145 37.03 10.86 -21.12
C ILE A 145 37.30 9.62 -21.98
N TYR A 146 38.26 9.72 -22.90
CA TYR A 146 38.78 8.60 -23.70
C TYR A 146 40.29 8.46 -23.43
N ALA A 147 40.64 7.79 -22.32
CA ALA A 147 41.99 7.49 -21.86
C ALA A 147 41.95 6.47 -20.71
N THR A 148 43.06 5.77 -20.45
CA THR A 148 43.25 4.95 -19.23
C THR A 148 43.72 5.83 -18.07
N ILE A 149 42.89 5.98 -17.03
CA ILE A 149 43.03 7.03 -16.01
C ILE A 149 43.39 6.55 -14.59
N TYR A 150 44.14 7.41 -13.91
CA TYR A 150 44.66 7.24 -12.54
C TYR A 150 44.35 8.53 -11.74
N VAL A 151 43.18 8.60 -11.12
CA VAL A 151 42.66 9.82 -10.45
C VAL A 151 43.24 9.97 -9.05
N THR A 152 43.66 11.19 -8.70
CA THR A 152 44.20 11.53 -7.37
C THR A 152 43.63 12.88 -6.89
N PRO A 153 42.87 12.94 -5.78
CA PRO A 153 42.53 14.20 -5.13
C PRO A 153 43.77 14.83 -4.48
N CYS A 154 43.85 16.16 -4.51
CA CYS A 154 44.98 16.94 -4.00
C CYS A 154 44.59 18.08 -3.05
N ASP A 155 43.29 18.37 -2.87
CA ASP A 155 42.75 19.24 -1.81
C ASP A 155 41.45 18.65 -1.20
N GLU A 156 40.83 19.37 -0.26
CA GLU A 156 39.60 18.92 0.44
C GLU A 156 38.31 19.18 -0.35
N GLU A 157 38.35 20.03 -1.39
CA GLU A 157 37.18 20.36 -2.22
C GLU A 157 37.10 19.50 -3.49
N ALA A 158 38.17 18.74 -3.79
CA ALA A 158 38.36 17.85 -4.93
C ALA A 158 37.11 17.02 -5.31
N ARG A 159 36.59 17.26 -6.50
CA ARG A 159 35.48 16.51 -7.12
C ARG A 159 35.72 16.37 -8.61
N LEU A 160 35.25 15.26 -9.20
CA LEU A 160 35.38 15.02 -10.64
C LEU A 160 34.06 14.53 -11.25
N THR A 161 33.39 15.37 -12.00
CA THR A 161 32.20 14.99 -12.78
C THR A 161 32.59 14.71 -14.24
N ILE A 162 32.49 13.45 -14.68
CA ILE A 162 32.72 13.04 -16.08
C ILE A 162 31.37 12.79 -16.76
N THR A 163 31.07 13.50 -17.84
CA THR A 163 29.77 13.43 -18.53
C THR A 163 29.93 13.20 -20.03
N ALA A 164 29.13 12.30 -20.59
CA ALA A 164 28.87 12.24 -22.02
C ALA A 164 27.44 12.76 -22.29
N ASP A 165 27.28 13.71 -23.22
CA ASP A 165 26.00 14.32 -23.57
C ASP A 165 25.89 14.42 -25.10
N SER A 166 25.16 13.49 -25.71
CA SER A 166 25.05 13.35 -27.17
C SER A 166 24.63 14.64 -27.89
N LYS A 167 23.89 15.52 -27.18
CA LYS A 167 23.40 16.83 -27.66
C LYS A 167 24.50 17.85 -27.94
N LEU A 168 25.75 17.56 -27.55
CA LEU A 168 26.92 18.39 -27.85
C LEU A 168 27.61 18.00 -29.17
N ALA A 169 27.08 16.98 -29.87
CA ALA A 169 27.59 16.58 -31.18
C ALA A 169 27.29 17.65 -32.25
N PRO A 170 28.14 17.78 -33.29
CA PRO A 170 27.84 18.64 -34.44
C PRO A 170 26.54 18.23 -35.15
N GLU A 171 25.87 19.21 -35.76
CA GLU A 171 24.62 18.97 -36.51
C GLU A 171 24.85 17.96 -37.64
N GLY A 172 24.12 16.84 -37.61
CA GLY A 172 24.25 15.72 -38.55
C GLY A 172 25.06 14.51 -38.04
N VAL A 173 25.64 14.55 -36.84
CA VAL A 173 26.40 13.42 -36.26
C VAL A 173 25.50 12.53 -35.38
N ASP A 174 25.38 11.25 -35.74
CA ASP A 174 24.56 10.24 -35.04
C ASP A 174 25.35 9.53 -33.92
N VAL A 175 25.32 10.08 -32.70
CA VAL A 175 25.98 9.51 -31.52
C VAL A 175 25.13 8.41 -30.88
N LYS A 176 25.23 7.19 -31.42
CA LYS A 176 24.47 6.02 -30.95
C LYS A 176 24.75 5.59 -29.51
N ASN A 177 25.98 5.83 -29.03
CA ASN A 177 26.39 5.60 -27.64
C ASN A 177 27.35 6.72 -27.24
N ALA A 178 26.93 7.63 -26.35
CA ALA A 178 27.82 8.58 -25.69
C ALA A 178 28.34 7.96 -24.39
N ILE A 179 29.64 7.71 -24.27
CA ILE A 179 30.22 6.86 -23.21
C ILE A 179 30.97 7.70 -22.18
N SER A 180 30.58 7.61 -20.90
CA SER A 180 31.16 8.46 -19.85
C SER A 180 32.69 8.31 -19.71
N LEU A 181 33.20 7.07 -19.68
CA LEU A 181 34.63 6.77 -19.64
C LEU A 181 34.94 5.60 -20.57
N TYR A 182 35.83 5.80 -21.53
CA TYR A 182 36.38 4.75 -22.39
C TYR A 182 37.88 4.58 -22.12
N SER A 183 38.33 3.34 -21.93
CA SER A 183 39.70 3.02 -21.57
C SER A 183 40.07 1.60 -22.01
N GLY A 184 41.21 1.46 -22.69
CA GLY A 184 41.77 0.16 -23.09
C GLY A 184 42.52 -0.59 -21.98
N GLY A 185 42.26 -0.30 -20.70
CA GLY A 185 42.97 -0.92 -19.58
C GLY A 185 42.37 -0.60 -18.20
N ALA A 186 43.07 -1.01 -17.14
CA ALA A 186 42.61 -0.83 -15.76
C ALA A 186 42.74 0.62 -15.25
N ASN A 187 41.74 1.07 -14.50
CA ASN A 187 41.58 2.45 -14.03
C ASN A 187 41.63 2.52 -12.50
N TYR A 188 42.16 3.61 -11.95
CA TYR A 188 42.50 3.70 -10.52
C TYR A 188 42.01 5.01 -9.90
N ILE A 189 41.48 4.95 -8.67
CA ILE A 189 41.30 6.10 -7.78
C ILE A 189 42.20 5.89 -6.56
N TYR A 190 43.10 6.83 -6.30
CA TYR A 190 43.92 6.85 -5.10
C TYR A 190 43.30 7.72 -4.00
N ARG A 191 43.58 7.39 -2.72
CA ARG A 191 43.21 8.21 -1.53
C ARG A 191 43.78 9.64 -1.49
N GLY A 192 44.74 9.99 -2.35
CA GLY A 192 45.57 11.18 -2.16
C GLY A 192 46.37 11.12 -0.85
N TYR A 193 46.81 12.26 -0.30
CA TYR A 193 47.61 12.32 0.93
C TYR A 193 46.93 13.17 2.01
N GLY A 194 46.08 12.54 2.83
CA GLY A 194 45.40 13.16 3.96
C GLY A 194 43.91 13.46 3.75
N HIS A 195 43.43 13.46 2.50
CA HIS A 195 42.02 13.70 2.18
C HIS A 195 41.12 12.58 2.72
N THR A 196 39.94 12.94 3.22
CA THR A 196 39.00 11.97 3.80
C THR A 196 37.72 11.78 3.01
N ASP A 197 37.42 12.56 1.97
CA ASP A 197 36.17 12.45 1.19
C ASP A 197 36.48 12.88 -0.25
N PHE A 198 36.04 12.09 -1.24
CA PHE A 198 36.26 12.38 -2.66
C PHE A 198 35.12 11.78 -3.50
N SER A 199 34.73 12.41 -4.60
CA SER A 199 33.65 11.90 -5.45
C SER A 199 33.99 11.97 -6.94
N VAL A 200 33.81 10.84 -7.63
CA VAL A 200 33.78 10.76 -9.09
C VAL A 200 32.35 10.49 -9.53
N ILE A 201 31.79 11.34 -10.38
CA ILE A 201 30.42 11.20 -10.87
C ILE A 201 30.47 10.91 -12.37
N LEU A 202 30.01 9.73 -12.79
CA LEU A 202 29.93 9.35 -14.20
C LEU A 202 28.51 9.54 -14.72
N ARG A 203 28.36 10.24 -15.84
CA ARG A 203 27.06 10.53 -16.46
C ARG A 203 27.06 10.23 -17.95
N SER A 204 25.98 9.64 -18.44
CA SER A 204 25.65 9.57 -19.86
C SER A 204 24.14 9.71 -20.07
N ASP A 205 23.75 10.39 -21.14
CA ASP A 205 22.36 10.51 -21.58
C ASP A 205 21.85 9.26 -22.33
N THR A 206 22.76 8.53 -22.98
CA THR A 206 22.45 7.40 -23.88
C THR A 206 22.90 6.06 -23.31
N MET A 207 24.20 5.87 -23.02
CA MET A 207 24.73 4.64 -22.42
C MET A 207 25.88 4.93 -21.43
N THR A 208 25.68 4.59 -20.16
CA THR A 208 26.70 4.69 -19.11
C THR A 208 27.57 3.42 -19.12
N THR A 209 28.48 3.29 -20.09
CA THR A 209 29.46 2.19 -20.12
C THR A 209 30.80 2.62 -19.50
N ILE A 210 31.53 1.63 -18.97
CA ILE A 210 33.00 1.57 -19.05
C ILE A 210 33.31 0.50 -20.10
N LYS A 211 34.09 0.83 -21.14
CA LYS A 211 34.35 -0.09 -22.25
C LYS A 211 35.84 -0.11 -22.60
N GLY A 212 36.37 -1.33 -22.76
CA GLY A 212 37.76 -1.59 -23.18
C GLY A 212 38.60 -2.48 -22.23
N GLY A 213 38.02 -3.01 -21.15
CA GLY A 213 38.59 -4.13 -20.38
C GLY A 213 39.66 -3.75 -19.36
N GLY A 214 39.23 -3.48 -18.11
CA GLY A 214 40.16 -3.37 -16.98
C GLY A 214 39.46 -3.01 -15.68
N ASP A 215 40.00 -3.52 -14.57
CA ASP A 215 39.43 -3.33 -13.24
C ASP A 215 39.39 -1.85 -12.82
N PHE A 216 38.35 -1.46 -12.09
CA PHE A 216 38.27 -0.15 -11.44
C PHE A 216 38.69 -0.26 -9.98
N THR A 217 39.93 0.14 -9.65
CA THR A 217 40.50 -0.03 -8.31
C THR A 217 40.41 1.27 -7.49
N CYS A 218 39.54 1.29 -6.48
CA CYS A 218 39.50 2.35 -5.48
C CYS A 218 40.40 2.00 -4.27
N GLN A 219 41.35 2.89 -3.93
CA GLN A 219 42.23 2.77 -2.77
C GLN A 219 41.94 3.84 -1.70
N SER A 220 40.66 4.09 -1.39
CA SER A 220 40.24 5.14 -0.44
C SER A 220 39.03 4.74 0.40
N THR A 221 39.09 5.02 1.71
CA THR A 221 38.07 4.65 2.70
C THR A 221 36.72 5.36 2.53
N LYS A 222 36.69 6.46 1.76
CA LYS A 222 35.52 7.33 1.59
C LYS A 222 35.48 8.01 0.20
N ALA A 223 36.08 7.41 -0.82
CA ALA A 223 35.85 7.85 -2.21
C ALA A 223 34.60 7.19 -2.78
N SER A 224 33.65 7.98 -3.29
CA SER A 224 32.41 7.50 -3.89
C SER A 224 32.43 7.62 -5.42
N VAL A 225 31.99 6.56 -6.11
CA VAL A 225 31.61 6.65 -7.53
C VAL A 225 30.08 6.68 -7.61
N SER A 226 29.52 7.65 -8.33
CA SER A 226 28.07 7.78 -8.55
C SER A 226 27.77 7.79 -10.05
N ILE A 227 26.88 6.90 -10.51
CA ILE A 227 26.60 6.69 -11.93
C ILE A 227 25.14 6.99 -12.31
N SER A 228 24.90 7.35 -13.57
CA SER A 228 23.55 7.55 -14.12
C SER A 228 22.77 6.25 -14.38
N PRO A 229 21.42 6.27 -14.42
CA PRO A 229 20.59 5.05 -14.50
C PRO A 229 20.70 4.24 -15.80
N ASN A 230 21.29 4.79 -16.87
CA ASN A 230 21.31 4.19 -18.21
C ASN A 230 22.54 3.29 -18.40
N MET A 231 22.86 2.41 -17.44
CA MET A 231 24.05 1.55 -17.47
C MET A 231 23.77 0.23 -18.20
N ASP A 232 24.70 -0.18 -19.07
CA ASP A 232 24.85 -1.58 -19.48
C ASP A 232 26.18 -2.12 -18.95
N GLY A 233 26.17 -3.32 -18.38
CA GLY A 233 27.13 -3.78 -17.38
C GLY A 233 27.90 -5.03 -17.78
N SER A 234 28.25 -5.19 -19.06
CA SER A 234 28.84 -6.42 -19.60
C SER A 234 30.30 -6.67 -19.19
N ASP A 235 31.13 -5.62 -19.14
CA ASP A 235 32.60 -5.75 -19.13
C ASP A 235 33.25 -5.22 -17.83
N ALA A 236 32.47 -4.75 -16.87
CA ALA A 236 32.96 -4.14 -15.62
C ALA A 236 33.36 -5.21 -14.58
N THR A 237 34.61 -5.67 -14.65
CA THR A 237 35.22 -6.47 -13.58
C THR A 237 35.64 -5.55 -12.44
N GLU A 238 35.35 -5.90 -11.18
CA GLU A 238 35.65 -5.03 -10.04
C GLU A 238 36.36 -5.78 -8.90
N TYR A 239 37.59 -5.37 -8.61
CA TYR A 239 38.46 -5.92 -7.57
C TYR A 239 38.78 -4.89 -6.48
N ILE A 240 37.76 -4.37 -5.80
CA ILE A 240 37.95 -3.45 -4.66
C ILE A 240 38.09 -4.26 -3.36
N LYS A 241 39.34 -4.38 -2.87
CA LYS A 241 39.66 -5.07 -1.61
C LYS A 241 39.68 -4.11 -0.42
N GLU A 242 38.63 -4.21 0.39
CA GLU A 242 38.45 -3.70 1.77
C GLU A 242 38.63 -2.20 2.02
N ASN A 243 37.62 -1.63 2.70
CA ASN A 243 37.51 -0.25 3.19
C ASN A 243 37.24 0.81 2.12
N GLY A 244 35.95 0.99 1.81
CA GLY A 244 35.37 2.11 1.07
C GLY A 244 33.84 2.09 1.20
N VAL A 245 33.21 3.19 1.64
CA VAL A 245 31.73 3.25 1.72
C VAL A 245 31.16 3.64 0.36
N PHE A 246 30.56 2.68 -0.33
CA PHE A 246 29.92 2.89 -1.63
C PHE A 246 28.50 3.45 -1.45
N ASN A 247 28.20 4.58 -2.09
CA ASN A 247 26.91 5.26 -1.97
C ASN A 247 26.41 5.71 -3.34
N LEU A 248 25.82 4.75 -4.06
CA LEU A 248 25.01 5.00 -5.24
C LEU A 248 23.72 5.75 -4.84
N GLY A 249 23.11 6.47 -5.79
CA GLY A 249 21.86 7.21 -5.57
C GLY A 249 20.63 6.30 -5.52
N ASP A 250 19.59 6.61 -6.31
CA ASP A 250 18.44 5.71 -6.44
C ASP A 250 18.81 4.44 -7.22
N THR A 251 19.19 3.40 -6.49
CA THR A 251 19.60 2.10 -7.02
C THR A 251 18.44 1.30 -7.63
N ARG A 252 17.17 1.73 -7.51
CA ARG A 252 15.99 1.00 -8.05
C ARG A 252 15.98 0.82 -9.57
N ARG A 253 16.88 1.50 -10.29
CA ARG A 253 17.11 1.32 -11.74
C ARG A 253 18.52 0.85 -12.10
N VAL A 254 19.40 0.64 -11.12
CA VAL A 254 20.80 0.27 -11.37
C VAL A 254 20.99 -1.22 -11.07
N LYS A 255 21.29 -2.01 -12.11
CA LYS A 255 21.47 -3.47 -12.00
C LYS A 255 22.84 -3.85 -11.43
N TYR A 256 23.13 -3.46 -10.19
CA TYR A 256 24.31 -3.98 -9.50
C TYR A 256 24.16 -5.46 -9.16
N ARG A 257 25.19 -6.23 -9.50
CA ARG A 257 25.34 -7.66 -9.24
C ARG A 257 26.38 -7.83 -8.14
N GLU A 258 25.96 -7.98 -6.88
CA GLU A 258 26.86 -8.13 -5.72
C GLU A 258 27.55 -9.51 -5.68
N TYR A 259 28.41 -9.82 -6.66
CA TYR A 259 28.90 -11.20 -6.85
C TYR A 259 30.33 -11.37 -6.36
N LYS A 260 30.47 -12.11 -5.27
CA LYS A 260 31.78 -12.61 -4.82
C LYS A 260 32.27 -13.71 -5.77
N ASN A 261 33.55 -13.63 -6.12
CA ASN A 261 34.40 -14.79 -6.42
C ASN A 261 34.05 -15.66 -7.66
N GLY A 262 33.71 -15.03 -8.80
CA GLY A 262 33.73 -15.69 -10.12
C GLY A 262 32.53 -16.59 -10.46
N THR A 263 31.72 -16.97 -9.47
CA THR A 263 30.44 -17.66 -9.64
C THR A 263 29.50 -16.82 -10.50
N LEU A 264 28.96 -17.40 -11.59
CA LEU A 264 27.87 -16.78 -12.35
C LEU A 264 26.60 -16.77 -11.47
N MET A 265 25.61 -15.92 -11.77
CA MET A 265 24.37 -15.95 -10.97
C MET A 265 23.11 -15.64 -11.78
N TYR A 266 21.99 -16.21 -11.35
CA TYR A 266 20.66 -16.00 -11.92
C TYR A 266 19.93 -14.83 -11.24
N ASP A 267 19.34 -13.94 -12.03
CA ASP A 267 18.65 -12.71 -11.57
C ASP A 267 17.18 -12.93 -11.19
N LYS A 268 16.66 -14.13 -11.43
CA LYS A 268 15.30 -14.62 -11.16
C LYS A 268 15.25 -16.15 -11.33
N ALA A 269 14.20 -16.78 -10.82
CA ALA A 269 13.87 -18.18 -11.13
C ALA A 269 12.44 -18.26 -11.71
N LYS A 270 12.30 -18.60 -13.00
CA LYS A 270 11.03 -18.73 -13.72
C LYS A 270 10.51 -20.17 -13.68
N ILE A 271 9.30 -20.29 -13.13
CA ILE A 271 8.56 -21.54 -12.95
C ILE A 271 7.21 -21.41 -13.69
N THR A 272 6.85 -22.41 -14.49
CA THR A 272 5.62 -22.45 -15.29
C THR A 272 4.92 -23.80 -15.16
N GLY A 273 3.61 -23.82 -15.42
CA GLY A 273 2.80 -25.05 -15.43
C GLY A 273 2.45 -25.61 -14.05
N ALA A 274 2.80 -24.92 -12.97
CA ALA A 274 2.42 -25.31 -11.62
C ALA A 274 0.89 -25.28 -11.46
N THR A 275 0.28 -26.36 -10.97
CA THR A 275 -1.17 -26.44 -10.74
C THR A 275 -1.49 -25.70 -9.44
N LEU A 276 -2.08 -24.50 -9.55
CA LEU A 276 -2.40 -23.62 -8.42
C LEU A 276 -3.92 -23.45 -8.20
N LYS A 277 -4.73 -24.35 -8.76
CA LYS A 277 -6.20 -24.43 -8.57
C LYS A 277 -6.60 -25.89 -8.39
N PHE A 278 -7.44 -26.15 -7.39
CA PHE A 278 -7.91 -27.47 -6.96
C PHE A 278 -9.31 -27.33 -6.37
N HIS A 279 -10.06 -28.43 -6.35
CA HIS A 279 -11.40 -28.55 -5.77
C HIS A 279 -11.38 -29.49 -4.56
N ASP A 280 -12.54 -29.69 -3.93
CA ASP A 280 -12.65 -30.67 -2.84
C ASP A 280 -12.26 -32.08 -3.28
N GLY A 281 -11.50 -32.78 -2.44
CA GLY A 281 -11.08 -34.14 -2.69
C GLY A 281 -10.04 -34.32 -3.80
N ASP A 282 -9.58 -33.26 -4.48
CA ASP A 282 -8.46 -33.34 -5.43
C ASP A 282 -7.17 -33.82 -4.72
N VAL A 283 -6.34 -34.58 -5.44
CA VAL A 283 -5.04 -35.04 -4.94
C VAL A 283 -3.99 -33.96 -5.25
N PRO A 284 -3.10 -33.60 -4.29
CA PRO A 284 -2.01 -32.67 -4.54
C PRO A 284 -1.19 -33.00 -5.79
N ALA A 285 -1.18 -32.07 -6.73
CA ALA A 285 -0.44 -32.19 -7.98
C ALA A 285 0.94 -31.55 -7.86
N PHE A 286 1.91 -32.15 -8.54
CA PHE A 286 3.27 -31.65 -8.67
C PHE A 286 3.59 -31.53 -10.17
N THR A 287 3.41 -30.35 -10.71
CA THR A 287 3.37 -30.07 -12.15
C THR A 287 4.27 -28.92 -12.57
N ALA A 288 4.91 -28.24 -11.61
CA ALA A 288 5.81 -27.13 -11.86
C ALA A 288 7.00 -27.56 -12.73
N LYS A 289 7.37 -26.69 -13.67
CA LYS A 289 8.54 -26.84 -14.55
C LYS A 289 9.32 -25.54 -14.55
N VAL A 290 10.63 -25.63 -14.79
CA VAL A 290 11.42 -24.45 -15.16
C VAL A 290 11.02 -24.03 -16.57
N SER A 291 10.94 -22.73 -16.85
CA SER A 291 10.60 -22.24 -18.19
C SER A 291 11.62 -22.67 -19.23
N GLU A 292 11.21 -22.84 -20.50
CA GLU A 292 12.08 -23.39 -21.55
C GLU A 292 13.38 -22.60 -21.74
N GLU A 293 13.31 -21.27 -21.66
CA GLU A 293 14.45 -20.32 -21.70
C GLU A 293 15.48 -20.47 -20.55
N ASP A 294 15.05 -21.07 -19.44
CA ASP A 294 15.83 -21.26 -18.22
C ASP A 294 16.08 -22.75 -17.91
N SER A 295 15.58 -23.67 -18.74
CA SER A 295 15.56 -25.11 -18.51
C SER A 295 16.94 -25.76 -18.28
N GLU A 296 18.03 -25.15 -18.77
CA GLU A 296 19.41 -25.59 -18.54
C GLU A 296 20.15 -24.85 -17.40
N LYS A 297 19.45 -24.02 -16.62
CA LYS A 297 20.04 -23.19 -15.55
C LYS A 297 19.89 -23.83 -14.16
N TYR A 298 18.70 -24.33 -13.86
CA TYR A 298 18.36 -24.89 -12.55
C TYR A 298 17.28 -25.98 -12.68
N ASN A 299 17.10 -26.76 -11.61
CA ASN A 299 16.08 -27.79 -11.48
C ASN A 299 15.13 -27.43 -10.34
N ILE A 300 13.86 -27.79 -10.48
CA ILE A 300 12.99 -27.96 -9.30
C ILE A 300 13.43 -29.24 -8.59
N SER A 301 13.70 -29.14 -7.30
CA SER A 301 14.17 -30.24 -6.44
C SER A 301 13.03 -30.83 -5.62
N SER A 302 12.10 -29.99 -5.17
CA SER A 302 10.82 -30.39 -4.59
C SER A 302 9.73 -29.36 -4.85
N GLU A 303 8.50 -29.82 -4.89
CA GLU A 303 7.26 -29.03 -4.97
C GLU A 303 6.37 -29.55 -3.85
N GLN A 304 5.82 -28.68 -3.01
CA GLN A 304 5.20 -29.06 -1.74
C GLN A 304 3.88 -28.34 -1.50
N TRP A 305 2.98 -29.02 -0.79
CA TRP A 305 1.71 -28.50 -0.31
C TRP A 305 1.58 -28.74 1.20
N SER A 306 1.16 -27.74 1.96
CA SER A 306 0.95 -27.89 3.41
C SER A 306 -0.23 -27.10 3.99
N GLU A 307 -0.99 -27.75 4.86
CA GLU A 307 -1.92 -27.17 5.84
C GLU A 307 -1.08 -26.68 7.05
N LEU A 308 -1.33 -25.46 7.55
CA LEU A 308 -0.55 -24.85 8.64
C LEU A 308 -1.42 -24.56 9.87
N ASP A 309 -0.82 -24.57 11.07
CA ASP A 309 -1.46 -24.13 12.31
C ASP A 309 -1.41 -22.60 12.51
N GLU A 310 -2.04 -22.09 13.57
CA GLU A 310 -2.02 -20.66 13.96
C GLU A 310 -0.60 -20.10 14.21
N ASN A 311 0.41 -20.96 14.33
CA ASN A 311 1.81 -20.59 14.57
C ASN A 311 2.68 -20.71 13.28
N GLY A 312 2.12 -21.20 12.16
CA GLY A 312 2.82 -21.45 10.91
C GLY A 312 3.52 -22.82 10.80
N ASN A 313 3.28 -23.75 11.73
CA ASN A 313 3.80 -25.12 11.67
C ASN A 313 2.98 -25.97 10.69
N LYS A 314 3.63 -26.91 9.99
CA LYS A 314 2.93 -27.87 9.11
C LYS A 314 2.10 -28.88 9.93
N VAL A 315 0.80 -28.92 9.68
CA VAL A 315 -0.16 -29.87 10.29
C VAL A 315 -0.30 -31.11 9.41
N LYS A 316 -0.66 -30.90 8.13
CA LYS A 316 -0.57 -31.91 7.06
C LYS A 316 0.31 -31.38 5.94
N TRP A 317 1.11 -32.24 5.31
CA TRP A 317 1.84 -31.86 4.10
C TRP A 317 2.19 -33.02 3.19
N CYS A 318 2.54 -32.69 1.95
CA CYS A 318 3.15 -33.60 0.99
C CYS A 318 4.21 -32.88 0.14
N SER A 319 5.12 -33.65 -0.44
CA SER A 319 6.16 -33.21 -1.36
C SER A 319 6.33 -34.19 -2.52
N SER A 320 6.69 -33.68 -3.69
CA SER A 320 7.15 -34.48 -4.83
C SER A 320 8.48 -35.20 -4.55
N TYR A 321 9.27 -34.76 -3.56
CA TYR A 321 10.49 -35.42 -3.14
C TYR A 321 10.24 -36.28 -1.89
N ASN A 322 10.16 -37.60 -2.09
CA ASN A 322 9.62 -38.56 -1.12
C ASN A 322 10.24 -38.53 0.30
N SER A 323 11.49 -38.08 0.46
CA SER A 323 12.13 -37.99 1.79
C SER A 323 11.69 -36.78 2.63
N GLU A 324 10.98 -35.81 2.04
CA GLU A 324 10.41 -34.65 2.73
C GLU A 324 8.98 -34.90 3.25
N ASN A 325 8.35 -36.00 2.82
CA ASN A 325 7.03 -36.41 3.29
C ASN A 325 7.07 -36.81 4.79
N PRO A 326 5.97 -36.60 5.54
CA PRO A 326 5.89 -37.03 6.93
C PRO A 326 6.04 -38.54 7.06
N LYS A 327 6.68 -38.98 8.15
CA LYS A 327 6.77 -40.41 8.52
C LYS A 327 5.49 -40.93 9.17
N ASP A 328 4.66 -40.02 9.68
CA ASP A 328 3.34 -40.32 10.23
C ASP A 328 2.29 -40.15 9.11
N GLU A 329 1.59 -41.24 8.76
CA GLU A 329 0.58 -41.23 7.71
C GLU A 329 -0.64 -40.34 8.01
N SER A 330 -0.87 -39.95 9.28
CA SER A 330 -1.93 -39.02 9.66
C SER A 330 -1.60 -37.56 9.28
N GLN A 331 -0.31 -37.24 9.14
CA GLN A 331 0.16 -35.92 8.69
C GLN A 331 0.34 -35.85 7.16
N LEU A 332 0.21 -36.96 6.43
CA LEU A 332 0.38 -36.94 4.97
C LEU A 332 -0.83 -36.29 4.30
N LEU A 333 -0.61 -35.19 3.57
CA LEU A 333 -1.65 -34.53 2.78
C LEU A 333 -1.98 -35.40 1.55
N LYS A 334 -3.01 -36.23 1.67
CA LYS A 334 -3.44 -37.19 0.63
C LYS A 334 -4.47 -36.60 -0.35
N LYS A 335 -5.24 -35.60 0.10
CA LYS A 335 -6.29 -34.87 -0.63
C LYS A 335 -6.42 -33.46 -0.08
N PHE A 336 -6.92 -32.54 -0.89
CA PHE A 336 -7.44 -31.25 -0.45
C PHE A 336 -8.87 -31.38 0.11
N GLU A 337 -9.25 -30.47 1.00
CA GLU A 337 -10.55 -30.43 1.69
C GLU A 337 -11.17 -29.02 1.51
N ALA A 338 -12.46 -28.96 1.17
CA ALA A 338 -13.22 -27.72 0.96
C ALA A 338 -13.09 -26.71 2.11
N GLY A 339 -12.99 -25.41 1.78
CA GLY A 339 -12.93 -24.31 2.74
C GLY A 339 -11.59 -24.19 3.50
N LYS A 340 -10.67 -25.15 3.38
CA LYS A 340 -9.34 -25.07 4.00
C LYS A 340 -8.34 -24.29 3.15
N THR A 341 -7.40 -23.64 3.83
CA THR A 341 -6.28 -22.93 3.21
C THR A 341 -5.01 -23.77 3.25
N TYR A 342 -4.40 -23.97 2.09
CA TYR A 342 -3.14 -24.68 1.91
C TYR A 342 -2.08 -23.76 1.32
N PHE A 343 -0.82 -24.05 1.64
CA PHE A 343 0.33 -23.23 1.27
C PHE A 343 1.22 -23.99 0.29
N TYR A 344 1.49 -23.37 -0.84
CA TYR A 344 2.40 -23.84 -1.88
C TYR A 344 3.85 -23.50 -1.53
N SER A 345 4.75 -24.44 -1.75
CA SER A 345 6.20 -24.21 -1.68
C SER A 345 6.93 -24.88 -2.84
N VAL A 346 8.05 -24.31 -3.28
CA VAL A 346 8.93 -24.91 -4.29
C VAL A 346 10.40 -24.73 -3.91
N THR A 347 11.19 -25.80 -4.05
CA THR A 347 12.64 -25.78 -3.81
C THR A 347 13.36 -25.86 -5.15
N ILE A 348 14.24 -24.91 -5.43
CA ILE A 348 14.90 -24.76 -6.75
C ILE A 348 16.42 -24.79 -6.55
N THR A 349 17.15 -25.60 -7.31
CA THR A 349 18.60 -25.82 -7.16
C THR A 349 19.33 -25.60 -8.49
N CYS A 350 20.47 -24.91 -8.49
CA CYS A 350 21.30 -24.70 -9.68
C CYS A 350 21.74 -26.03 -10.35
N LYS A 351 21.81 -26.07 -11.68
CA LYS A 351 22.33 -27.23 -12.44
C LYS A 351 23.86 -27.34 -12.41
N SER A 352 24.55 -26.22 -12.20
CA SER A 352 26.01 -26.15 -12.04
C SER A 352 26.37 -25.54 -10.68
N TRP A 353 27.50 -25.97 -10.13
CA TRP A 353 28.06 -25.49 -8.87
C TRP A 353 28.80 -24.15 -9.03
N ASP A 354 29.24 -23.83 -10.26
CA ASP A 354 29.87 -22.54 -10.60
C ASP A 354 28.81 -21.41 -10.80
N VAL A 355 27.56 -21.66 -10.38
CA VAL A 355 26.43 -20.75 -10.56
C VAL A 355 25.53 -20.74 -9.32
N SER A 356 25.03 -19.57 -8.91
CA SER A 356 24.15 -19.41 -7.74
C SER A 356 22.99 -18.44 -7.96
N PHE A 357 22.10 -18.36 -6.99
CA PHE A 357 21.06 -17.33 -6.90
C PHE A 357 21.55 -16.13 -6.06
N THR A 358 20.90 -14.97 -6.13
CA THR A 358 21.17 -13.86 -5.19
C THR A 358 20.53 -14.14 -3.82
N GLU A 359 20.85 -13.35 -2.78
CA GLU A 359 20.16 -13.47 -1.49
C GLU A 359 18.65 -13.21 -1.57
N GLN A 360 18.20 -12.39 -2.54
CA GLN A 360 16.79 -12.07 -2.77
C GLN A 360 16.39 -12.25 -4.23
N THR A 361 16.47 -13.48 -4.74
CA THR A 361 16.09 -13.79 -6.13
C THR A 361 14.57 -13.84 -6.26
N PRO A 362 13.96 -13.07 -7.18
CA PRO A 362 12.54 -13.19 -7.48
C PRO A 362 12.22 -14.56 -8.09
N VAL A 363 11.33 -15.30 -7.46
CA VAL A 363 10.77 -16.54 -8.02
C VAL A 363 9.47 -16.16 -8.73
N ILE A 364 9.37 -16.45 -10.02
CA ILE A 364 8.21 -16.11 -10.85
C ILE A 364 7.45 -17.41 -11.14
N ILE A 365 6.29 -17.63 -10.53
CA ILE A 365 5.49 -18.85 -10.69
C ILE A 365 4.24 -18.49 -11.51
N ASN A 366 4.09 -19.12 -12.68
CA ASN A 366 2.99 -18.85 -13.63
C ASN A 366 2.82 -17.36 -14.01
N GLY A 367 3.88 -16.56 -13.88
CA GLY A 367 3.88 -15.10 -14.15
C GLY A 367 3.73 -14.21 -12.92
N GLU A 368 3.30 -14.74 -11.77
CA GLU A 368 3.27 -14.02 -10.49
C GLU A 368 4.66 -14.03 -9.84
N SER A 369 5.13 -12.88 -9.34
CA SER A 369 6.51 -12.70 -8.86
C SER A 369 6.57 -12.60 -7.34
N PHE A 370 7.35 -13.48 -6.72
CA PHE A 370 7.52 -13.62 -5.27
C PHE A 370 8.97 -13.29 -4.90
N LEU A 371 9.17 -12.29 -4.04
CA LEU A 371 10.51 -11.92 -3.54
C LEU A 371 10.81 -12.72 -2.26
N ILE A 372 11.71 -13.69 -2.38
CA ILE A 372 12.07 -14.64 -1.31
C ILE A 372 13.46 -14.32 -0.78
N THR A 373 13.70 -14.51 0.53
CA THR A 373 15.06 -14.51 1.08
C THR A 373 15.62 -15.92 1.00
N ASN A 374 16.65 -16.10 0.18
CA ASN A 374 17.18 -17.40 -0.17
C ASN A 374 18.02 -18.02 0.95
N LYS A 375 18.02 -19.34 1.01
CA LYS A 375 18.68 -20.11 2.06
C LYS A 375 20.07 -20.48 1.63
N LYS A 376 21.05 -20.02 2.42
CA LYS A 376 22.46 -20.26 2.17
C LYS A 376 22.85 -21.73 2.42
N ILE A 377 23.64 -22.32 1.52
CA ILE A 377 24.23 -23.65 1.69
C ILE A 377 25.75 -23.52 1.54
N GLY A 378 26.47 -23.60 2.66
CA GLY A 378 27.90 -23.29 2.69
C GLY A 378 28.16 -21.79 2.54
N GLU A 379 29.06 -21.39 1.65
CA GLU A 379 29.33 -19.99 1.33
C GLU A 379 28.43 -19.43 0.20
N ASP A 380 27.55 -20.24 -0.38
CA ASP A 380 26.84 -19.95 -1.62
C ASP A 380 25.31 -20.07 -1.51
N TYR A 381 24.61 -19.53 -2.50
CA TYR A 381 23.14 -19.51 -2.63
C TYR A 381 22.70 -20.41 -3.80
N VAL A 382 23.19 -21.66 -3.84
CA VAL A 382 22.86 -22.64 -4.89
C VAL A 382 21.41 -23.16 -4.84
N VAL A 383 20.64 -22.80 -3.80
CA VAL A 383 19.25 -23.24 -3.57
C VAL A 383 18.34 -22.07 -3.18
N ILE A 384 17.11 -22.08 -3.71
CA ILE A 384 15.98 -21.29 -3.24
C ILE A 384 15.00 -22.21 -2.51
N ASP A 385 14.76 -21.95 -1.22
CA ASP A 385 13.65 -22.53 -0.45
C ASP A 385 12.46 -21.54 -0.53
N ALA A 386 11.66 -21.58 -1.60
CA ALA A 386 10.48 -20.73 -1.75
C ALA A 386 9.31 -21.31 -0.96
N VAL A 387 9.31 -21.10 0.36
CA VAL A 387 8.36 -21.65 1.33
C VAL A 387 7.11 -20.77 1.48
N ASN A 388 5.93 -21.40 1.46
CA ASN A 388 4.61 -20.81 1.72
C ASN A 388 4.28 -19.58 0.83
N VAL A 389 4.79 -19.54 -0.39
CA VAL A 389 4.77 -18.33 -1.25
C VAL A 389 3.40 -17.99 -1.81
N LYS A 390 2.52 -18.99 -1.98
CA LYS A 390 1.12 -18.81 -2.34
C LYS A 390 0.24 -19.55 -1.34
N SER A 391 -0.74 -18.86 -0.76
CA SER A 391 -1.87 -19.47 -0.06
C SER A 391 -3.02 -19.67 -1.04
N ILE A 392 -3.62 -20.86 -1.03
CA ILE A 392 -4.80 -21.23 -1.83
C ILE A 392 -5.84 -21.79 -0.87
N THR A 393 -7.00 -21.14 -0.81
CA THR A 393 -8.19 -21.69 -0.17
C THR A 393 -8.93 -22.55 -1.19
N ILE A 394 -9.35 -23.76 -0.80
CA ILE A 394 -10.08 -24.66 -1.68
C ILE A 394 -11.54 -24.19 -1.75
N PRO A 395 -12.08 -23.87 -2.95
CA PRO A 395 -13.48 -23.52 -3.12
C PRO A 395 -14.42 -24.53 -2.48
N LYS A 396 -15.34 -24.03 -1.66
CA LYS A 396 -16.44 -24.80 -1.09
C LYS A 396 -17.62 -24.82 -2.08
N GLU A 397 -18.12 -26.01 -2.35
CA GLU A 397 -19.42 -26.19 -3.00
C GLU A 397 -20.52 -25.92 -1.97
N ILE A 398 -21.27 -24.84 -2.16
CA ILE A 398 -22.36 -24.43 -1.27
C ILE A 398 -23.60 -25.23 -1.67
N LYS A 399 -23.94 -26.25 -0.86
CA LYS A 399 -25.14 -27.10 -1.02
C LYS A 399 -26.34 -26.67 -0.18
N GLN A 400 -26.23 -25.60 0.60
CA GLN A 400 -27.32 -25.06 1.42
C GLN A 400 -27.24 -23.53 1.50
N ILE A 401 -28.31 -22.87 1.05
CA ILE A 401 -28.54 -21.43 1.16
C ILE A 401 -29.60 -21.21 2.24
N GLU A 402 -29.32 -20.32 3.20
CA GLU A 402 -30.25 -19.97 4.28
C GLU A 402 -30.39 -18.45 4.37
N ILE A 403 -31.64 -18.00 4.26
CA ILE A 403 -32.01 -16.59 4.26
C ILE A 403 -33.11 -16.39 5.30
N ALA A 404 -32.97 -15.38 6.14
CA ALA A 404 -33.89 -15.00 7.21
C ALA A 404 -34.49 -13.61 6.97
N ASP A 405 -35.50 -13.27 7.78
CA ASP A 405 -36.16 -11.96 7.87
C ASP A 405 -36.77 -11.41 6.55
N VAL A 406 -36.93 -12.27 5.56
CA VAL A 406 -37.46 -11.93 4.23
C VAL A 406 -38.95 -11.61 4.33
N THR A 407 -39.36 -10.40 3.91
CA THR A 407 -40.78 -10.06 3.76
C THR A 407 -41.28 -10.57 2.41
N LEU A 408 -42.39 -11.34 2.42
CA LEU A 408 -42.93 -12.07 1.26
C LEU A 408 -44.41 -11.73 0.95
N GLN A 409 -44.95 -10.67 1.58
CA GLN A 409 -46.32 -10.21 1.42
C GLN A 409 -46.33 -8.68 1.48
N HIS A 410 -47.00 -8.02 0.52
CA HIS A 410 -47.06 -6.56 0.46
C HIS A 410 -48.46 -6.00 0.19
N GLU A 411 -48.68 -4.77 0.68
CA GLU A 411 -49.92 -4.02 0.47
C GLU A 411 -49.78 -2.91 -0.58
N ALA A 412 -50.91 -2.54 -1.19
CA ALA A 412 -50.95 -1.49 -2.21
C ALA A 412 -50.59 -0.12 -1.63
N GLY A 413 -49.54 0.50 -2.17
CA GLY A 413 -48.96 1.75 -1.69
C GLY A 413 -47.67 1.58 -0.88
N GLU A 414 -47.29 0.35 -0.50
CA GLU A 414 -45.98 0.12 0.12
C GLU A 414 -44.83 0.35 -0.87
N THR A 415 -43.71 0.87 -0.38
CA THR A 415 -42.46 1.00 -1.16
C THR A 415 -41.65 -0.30 -1.07
N PRO A 416 -41.13 -0.86 -2.18
CA PRO A 416 -40.19 -1.98 -2.14
C PRO A 416 -39.00 -1.71 -1.22
N LYS A 417 -38.55 -2.75 -0.49
CA LYS A 417 -37.46 -2.71 0.48
C LYS A 417 -36.60 -3.96 0.35
N ALA A 418 -35.38 -3.87 0.86
CA ALA A 418 -34.56 -5.02 1.24
C ALA A 418 -34.85 -5.37 2.69
N THR A 419 -34.96 -6.67 2.97
CA THR A 419 -35.30 -7.25 4.28
C THR A 419 -34.53 -8.54 4.58
N ALA A 420 -33.97 -9.19 3.57
CA ALA A 420 -33.27 -10.44 3.70
C ALA A 420 -31.95 -10.32 4.49
N ALA A 421 -31.76 -11.22 5.45
CA ALA A 421 -30.52 -11.45 6.15
C ALA A 421 -29.96 -12.84 5.82
N LEU A 422 -28.64 -13.04 5.87
CA LEU A 422 -28.05 -14.38 5.76
C LEU A 422 -28.01 -15.07 7.12
N SER A 423 -28.19 -16.40 7.09
CA SER A 423 -28.19 -17.26 8.27
C SER A 423 -27.56 -18.63 7.95
N GLY A 424 -27.61 -19.57 8.89
CA GLY A 424 -27.04 -20.90 8.74
C GLY A 424 -25.52 -20.98 8.87
N GLU A 425 -24.96 -22.19 8.75
CA GLU A 425 -23.52 -22.44 8.91
C GLU A 425 -22.67 -21.91 7.73
N ASN A 426 -23.32 -21.59 6.59
CA ASN A 426 -22.67 -21.09 5.38
C ASN A 426 -22.72 -19.56 5.24
N ALA A 427 -23.17 -18.82 6.26
CA ALA A 427 -23.45 -17.38 6.15
C ALA A 427 -22.25 -16.50 5.75
N ASP A 428 -21.02 -16.95 6.03
CA ASP A 428 -19.77 -16.26 5.64
C ASP A 428 -19.25 -16.67 4.23
N ASP A 429 -19.78 -17.75 3.64
CA ASP A 429 -19.32 -18.32 2.36
C ASP A 429 -19.88 -17.59 1.11
N TYR A 430 -20.90 -16.75 1.30
CA TYR A 430 -21.54 -15.96 0.26
C TYR A 430 -22.15 -14.68 0.86
N ARG A 431 -22.62 -13.77 0.02
CA ARG A 431 -23.23 -12.50 0.39
C ARG A 431 -24.48 -12.22 -0.43
N ILE A 432 -25.38 -11.42 0.13
CA ILE A 432 -26.43 -10.76 -0.67
C ILE A 432 -25.76 -9.65 -1.48
N ALA A 433 -25.84 -9.74 -2.80
CA ALA A 433 -25.40 -8.68 -3.70
C ALA A 433 -26.46 -7.57 -3.77
N TYR A 434 -27.71 -7.98 -3.99
CA TYR A 434 -28.90 -7.14 -3.82
C TYR A 434 -30.18 -7.99 -3.81
N GLU A 435 -31.20 -7.50 -3.11
CA GLU A 435 -32.59 -7.89 -3.40
C GLU A 435 -33.11 -7.06 -4.57
N TYR A 436 -34.08 -7.60 -5.31
CA TYR A 436 -34.75 -6.88 -6.37
C TYR A 436 -36.22 -7.32 -6.52
N TRP A 437 -37.02 -6.41 -7.07
CA TRP A 437 -38.43 -6.58 -7.33
C TRP A 437 -38.73 -6.31 -8.81
N GLU A 438 -39.61 -7.10 -9.40
CA GLU A 438 -40.03 -6.99 -10.80
C GLU A 438 -41.55 -6.83 -10.89
N GLU A 439 -42.05 -5.79 -11.56
CA GLU A 439 -43.47 -5.70 -11.94
C GLU A 439 -43.69 -6.61 -13.14
N MET A 440 -44.54 -7.62 -12.99
CA MET A 440 -44.76 -8.68 -13.97
C MET A 440 -46.04 -8.38 -14.77
N GLN A 441 -45.89 -8.19 -16.09
CA GLN A 441 -47.01 -7.99 -17.00
C GLN A 441 -47.31 -9.26 -17.81
N GLU A 442 -48.55 -9.76 -17.70
CA GLU A 442 -49.08 -10.83 -18.53
C GLU A 442 -49.07 -10.44 -20.02
N GLN A 443 -48.66 -11.38 -20.86
CA GLN A 443 -48.54 -11.24 -22.31
C GLN A 443 -49.70 -11.98 -23.00
N ARG A 444 -49.90 -11.73 -24.30
CA ARG A 444 -51.00 -12.36 -25.08
C ARG A 444 -50.91 -13.88 -25.24
N ASP A 445 -49.78 -14.47 -24.85
CA ASP A 445 -49.52 -15.91 -24.85
C ASP A 445 -49.63 -16.54 -23.44
N GLY A 446 -50.02 -15.77 -22.43
CA GLY A 446 -50.10 -16.19 -21.02
C GLY A 446 -48.75 -16.20 -20.29
N SER A 447 -47.65 -15.83 -20.95
CA SER A 447 -46.36 -15.63 -20.25
C SER A 447 -46.36 -14.32 -19.46
N PHE A 448 -45.58 -14.25 -18.39
CA PHE A 448 -45.34 -13.00 -17.65
C PHE A 448 -43.95 -12.47 -17.96
N LYS A 449 -43.82 -11.16 -18.20
CA LYS A 449 -42.53 -10.48 -18.43
C LYS A 449 -42.35 -9.30 -17.48
N PRO A 450 -41.13 -9.07 -16.95
CA PRO A 450 -40.86 -7.91 -16.12
C PRO A 450 -40.91 -6.63 -16.96
N VAL A 451 -41.61 -5.60 -16.48
CA VAL A 451 -41.77 -4.31 -17.18
C VAL A 451 -41.24 -3.11 -16.41
N ARG A 452 -41.13 -3.22 -15.08
CA ARG A 452 -40.50 -2.26 -14.15
C ARG A 452 -39.72 -3.03 -13.10
N PHE A 453 -38.70 -2.40 -12.53
CA PHE A 453 -37.74 -3.01 -11.62
C PHE A 453 -37.48 -2.10 -10.40
N TRP A 454 -37.03 -2.70 -9.31
CA TRP A 454 -36.37 -2.01 -8.20
C TRP A 454 -35.24 -2.90 -7.69
N TYR A 455 -34.11 -2.32 -7.30
CA TYR A 455 -32.95 -3.01 -6.73
C TYR A 455 -32.59 -2.42 -5.37
N SER A 456 -31.97 -3.20 -4.49
CA SER A 456 -31.43 -2.69 -3.23
C SER A 456 -30.02 -2.07 -3.36
N ASP A 457 -29.28 -2.39 -4.43
CA ASP A 457 -28.08 -1.63 -4.80
C ASP A 457 -28.50 -0.37 -5.58
N GLU A 458 -28.17 0.80 -5.02
CA GLU A 458 -28.37 2.11 -5.64
C GLU A 458 -27.74 2.19 -7.05
N ARG A 459 -26.65 1.45 -7.30
CA ARG A 459 -25.94 1.41 -8.59
C ARG A 459 -26.72 0.69 -9.68
N GLU A 460 -27.52 -0.31 -9.33
CA GLU A 460 -28.40 -0.98 -10.29
C GLU A 460 -29.67 -0.14 -10.53
N ASN A 461 -30.25 0.44 -9.46
CA ASN A 461 -31.34 1.42 -9.58
C ASN A 461 -30.97 2.64 -10.44
N ALA A 462 -29.72 3.12 -10.36
CA ALA A 462 -29.23 4.25 -11.14
C ALA A 462 -29.14 3.98 -12.65
N LYS A 463 -29.15 2.71 -13.09
CA LYS A 463 -29.19 2.32 -14.51
C LYS A 463 -30.60 2.33 -15.10
N LEU A 464 -31.63 2.35 -14.25
CA LEU A 464 -33.03 2.35 -14.68
C LEU A 464 -33.48 3.75 -15.12
N ALA A 465 -34.17 3.82 -16.26
CA ALA A 465 -35.00 4.98 -16.61
C ALA A 465 -36.14 5.15 -15.60
N GLU A 466 -36.63 6.37 -15.41
CA GLU A 466 -37.60 6.67 -14.33
C GLU A 466 -38.95 5.93 -14.51
N ASP A 467 -39.39 5.76 -15.76
CA ASP A 467 -40.58 4.97 -16.12
C ASP A 467 -40.39 3.44 -15.93
N LYS A 468 -39.16 3.00 -15.67
CA LYS A 468 -38.78 1.61 -15.42
C LYS A 468 -38.57 1.30 -13.93
N LYS A 469 -38.75 2.28 -13.03
CA LYS A 469 -38.63 2.07 -11.58
C LYS A 469 -39.97 1.70 -10.95
N ILE A 470 -39.95 0.73 -10.03
CA ILE A 470 -41.03 0.51 -9.05
C ILE A 470 -40.75 1.45 -7.87
N THR A 471 -41.64 2.40 -7.63
CA THR A 471 -41.55 3.35 -6.50
C THR A 471 -42.51 3.01 -5.37
N ALA A 472 -43.62 2.35 -5.69
CA ALA A 472 -44.54 1.69 -4.77
C ALA A 472 -45.20 0.48 -5.47
N PHE A 473 -45.72 -0.45 -4.69
CA PHE A 473 -46.55 -1.56 -5.18
C PHE A 473 -47.97 -1.06 -5.49
N GLU A 474 -48.50 -1.42 -6.65
CA GLU A 474 -49.81 -0.94 -7.14
C GLU A 474 -50.88 -2.05 -7.03
N GLY A 475 -52.03 -1.71 -6.45
CA GLY A 475 -53.14 -2.66 -6.26
C GLY A 475 -53.69 -3.22 -7.57
N GLY A 476 -53.72 -4.54 -7.69
CA GLY A 476 -54.09 -5.27 -8.91
C GLY A 476 -52.96 -5.45 -9.92
N LYS A 477 -51.69 -5.23 -9.53
CA LYS A 477 -50.50 -5.65 -10.28
C LYS A 477 -49.87 -6.90 -9.66
N THR A 478 -49.15 -7.64 -10.48
CA THR A 478 -48.35 -8.80 -10.07
C THR A 478 -46.89 -8.38 -9.92
N TYR A 479 -46.25 -8.78 -8.83
CA TYR A 479 -44.82 -8.54 -8.59
C TYR A 479 -44.09 -9.83 -8.25
N ARG A 480 -42.82 -9.92 -8.64
CA ARG A 480 -41.90 -10.99 -8.24
C ARG A 480 -40.80 -10.42 -7.35
N HIS A 481 -40.61 -11.03 -6.19
CA HIS A 481 -39.45 -10.82 -5.33
C HIS A 481 -38.32 -11.74 -5.76
N SER A 482 -37.10 -11.26 -5.78
CA SER A 482 -35.92 -12.07 -6.06
C SER A 482 -34.70 -11.52 -5.35
N ILE A 483 -33.72 -12.38 -5.12
CA ILE A 483 -32.44 -12.00 -4.49
C ILE A 483 -31.29 -12.50 -5.34
N LYS A 484 -30.28 -11.65 -5.53
CA LYS A 484 -29.00 -12.04 -6.09
C LYS A 484 -28.00 -12.26 -4.96
N LEU A 485 -27.44 -13.47 -4.94
CA LEU A 485 -26.35 -13.89 -4.09
C LEU A 485 -25.05 -13.96 -4.90
N GLU A 486 -23.93 -13.65 -4.25
CA GLU A 486 -22.58 -13.76 -4.80
C GLU A 486 -21.69 -14.51 -3.81
N THR A 487 -20.84 -15.41 -4.28
CA THR A 487 -19.97 -16.21 -3.41
C THR A 487 -18.74 -15.44 -2.90
N CYS A 488 -18.23 -15.86 -1.75
CA CYS A 488 -16.96 -15.44 -1.19
C CYS A 488 -15.84 -16.40 -1.61
N ASN A 489 -14.57 -15.99 -1.52
CA ASN A 489 -13.39 -16.88 -1.52
C ASN A 489 -13.23 -17.86 -2.71
N GLU A 490 -13.73 -17.50 -3.91
CA GLU A 490 -13.83 -18.40 -5.09
C GLU A 490 -14.74 -19.64 -4.89
N ASN A 491 -15.58 -19.67 -3.83
CA ASN A 491 -16.64 -20.68 -3.64
C ASN A 491 -17.66 -20.66 -4.81
N PHE A 492 -18.47 -21.71 -4.93
CA PHE A 492 -19.52 -21.82 -5.93
C PHE A 492 -20.79 -22.49 -5.38
N PHE A 493 -21.96 -22.14 -5.90
CA PHE A 493 -23.23 -22.79 -5.57
C PHE A 493 -23.38 -24.12 -6.32
N ALA A 494 -23.85 -25.17 -5.63
CA ALA A 494 -24.21 -26.44 -6.26
C ALA A 494 -25.40 -26.28 -7.22
N SER A 495 -25.50 -27.11 -8.27
CA SER A 495 -26.70 -27.10 -9.12
C SER A 495 -27.92 -27.74 -8.42
N GLU A 496 -29.13 -27.51 -8.93
CA GLU A 496 -30.35 -28.20 -8.45
C GLU A 496 -30.16 -29.73 -8.46
N ASN A 497 -29.49 -30.27 -9.50
CA ASN A 497 -29.28 -31.70 -9.67
C ASN A 497 -28.24 -32.27 -8.67
N ASP A 498 -27.35 -31.42 -8.14
CA ASP A 498 -26.26 -31.81 -7.23
C ASP A 498 -26.64 -31.64 -5.74
N GLY A 499 -27.93 -31.37 -5.49
CA GLY A 499 -28.54 -31.38 -4.16
C GLY A 499 -28.55 -30.03 -3.43
N LEU A 500 -28.54 -28.90 -4.15
CA LEU A 500 -28.71 -27.58 -3.52
C LEU A 500 -30.05 -27.50 -2.78
N SER A 501 -29.98 -27.16 -1.50
CA SER A 501 -31.13 -26.85 -0.64
C SER A 501 -31.21 -25.35 -0.37
N ILE A 502 -32.44 -24.83 -0.24
CA ILE A 502 -32.71 -23.41 -0.04
C ILE A 502 -33.76 -23.26 1.06
N LEU A 503 -33.44 -22.51 2.11
CA LEU A 503 -34.38 -22.15 3.16
C LEU A 503 -34.57 -20.63 3.20
N VAL A 504 -35.82 -20.20 3.22
CA VAL A 504 -36.23 -18.80 3.38
C VAL A 504 -37.15 -18.72 4.60
N ASN A 505 -36.78 -17.91 5.59
CA ASN A 505 -37.44 -17.83 6.90
C ASN A 505 -37.61 -19.21 7.58
N GLY A 506 -36.65 -20.12 7.36
CA GLY A 506 -36.68 -21.50 7.87
C GLY A 506 -37.61 -22.45 7.10
N GLN A 507 -38.26 -22.02 6.02
CA GLN A 507 -39.08 -22.86 5.14
C GLN A 507 -38.33 -23.23 3.86
N THR A 508 -38.41 -24.49 3.44
CA THR A 508 -37.76 -24.95 2.20
C THR A 508 -38.42 -24.37 0.96
N VAL A 509 -37.64 -23.72 0.10
CA VAL A 509 -38.10 -23.16 -1.19
C VAL A 509 -37.71 -24.08 -2.34
N ASN A 510 -38.56 -24.14 -3.36
CA ASN A 510 -38.34 -24.94 -4.57
C ASN A 510 -37.31 -24.25 -5.50
N ALA A 511 -36.18 -24.92 -5.75
CA ALA A 511 -35.06 -24.32 -6.49
C ALA A 511 -35.26 -24.18 -8.01
N LYS A 512 -36.36 -24.69 -8.59
CA LYS A 512 -36.55 -24.83 -10.06
C LYS A 512 -36.52 -23.54 -10.89
N ASP A 513 -36.84 -22.40 -10.28
CA ASP A 513 -36.84 -21.10 -10.97
C ASP A 513 -35.54 -20.29 -10.71
N MET A 514 -34.62 -20.83 -9.90
CA MET A 514 -33.31 -20.26 -9.60
C MET A 514 -32.39 -20.27 -10.83
N LYS A 515 -31.51 -19.26 -10.94
CA LYS A 515 -30.49 -19.17 -11.99
C LYS A 515 -29.10 -18.91 -11.40
N ILE A 516 -28.30 -19.97 -11.36
CA ILE A 516 -26.86 -19.90 -11.08
C ILE A 516 -26.12 -19.52 -12.38
N SER A 517 -25.02 -18.78 -12.29
CA SER A 517 -24.15 -18.46 -13.44
C SER A 517 -23.33 -19.67 -13.91
N ASP A 518 -22.86 -19.64 -15.16
CA ASP A 518 -22.06 -20.73 -15.77
C ASP A 518 -20.75 -21.06 -15.00
N ASP A 519 -20.29 -20.14 -14.14
CA ASP A 519 -19.12 -20.27 -13.26
C ASP A 519 -19.47 -20.65 -11.81
N GLY A 520 -20.76 -20.79 -11.47
CA GLY A 520 -21.24 -21.10 -10.12
C GLY A 520 -21.15 -19.96 -9.09
N THR A 521 -20.57 -18.80 -9.43
CA THR A 521 -20.24 -17.73 -8.45
C THR A 521 -21.42 -16.84 -8.07
N THR A 522 -22.48 -16.80 -8.88
CA THR A 522 -23.67 -16.00 -8.61
C THR A 522 -24.92 -16.86 -8.67
N CYS A 523 -25.91 -16.54 -7.83
CA CYS A 523 -27.20 -17.21 -7.79
C CYS A 523 -28.30 -16.14 -7.76
N ASN A 524 -29.24 -16.20 -8.70
CA ASN A 524 -30.45 -15.38 -8.71
C ASN A 524 -31.61 -16.27 -8.29
N LEU A 525 -32.20 -15.99 -7.14
CA LEU A 525 -33.23 -16.81 -6.51
C LEU A 525 -34.56 -16.03 -6.46
N PRO A 526 -35.59 -16.48 -7.19
CA PRO A 526 -36.96 -16.02 -6.96
C PRO A 526 -37.45 -16.46 -5.58
N LEU A 527 -38.02 -15.52 -4.83
CA LEU A 527 -38.45 -15.74 -3.45
C LEU A 527 -39.98 -15.90 -3.36
N ALA A 528 -40.72 -15.02 -4.02
CA ALA A 528 -42.17 -15.07 -4.14
C ALA A 528 -42.63 -14.43 -5.46
N THR A 529 -43.86 -14.73 -5.88
CA THR A 529 -44.58 -13.95 -6.89
C THR A 529 -46.02 -13.80 -6.41
N GLU A 530 -46.46 -12.56 -6.21
CA GLU A 530 -47.75 -12.22 -5.62
C GLU A 530 -48.51 -11.23 -6.50
N THR A 531 -49.85 -11.20 -6.39
CA THR A 531 -50.69 -10.15 -6.97
C THR A 531 -51.29 -9.36 -5.83
N ILE A 532 -50.90 -8.09 -5.73
CA ILE A 532 -51.32 -7.18 -4.67
C ILE A 532 -52.82 -6.93 -4.82
N GLU A 533 -53.59 -7.04 -3.74
CA GLU A 533 -55.03 -6.78 -3.82
C GLU A 533 -55.35 -5.30 -4.09
N LYS A 534 -56.56 -5.03 -4.62
CA LYS A 534 -57.03 -3.65 -4.83
C LYS A 534 -57.68 -3.14 -3.55
N VAL A 535 -57.18 -2.02 -3.04
CA VAL A 535 -57.80 -1.31 -1.91
C VAL A 535 -59.28 -1.02 -2.23
N PRO A 536 -60.24 -1.49 -1.41
CA PRO A 536 -61.65 -1.20 -1.63
C PRO A 536 -61.96 0.28 -1.34
N GLU A 537 -62.86 0.85 -2.14
CA GLU A 537 -63.20 2.28 -2.07
C GLU A 537 -64.03 2.59 -0.80
N PRO A 538 -63.69 3.64 -0.01
CA PRO A 538 -64.28 3.84 1.30
C PRO A 538 -65.75 4.28 1.22
N THR A 539 -66.63 3.47 1.80
CA THR A 539 -68.06 3.78 1.95
C THR A 539 -68.29 4.66 3.19
N PRO A 540 -69.08 5.76 3.12
CA PRO A 540 -69.22 6.69 4.24
C PRO A 540 -70.16 6.17 5.34
N GLU A 541 -69.68 6.14 6.58
CA GLU A 541 -70.43 5.63 7.75
C GLU A 541 -71.26 6.70 8.51
N PRO A 542 -72.28 6.29 9.30
CA PRO A 542 -73.17 7.19 10.05
C PRO A 542 -72.68 7.55 11.47
N LYS A 543 -73.41 8.49 12.10
CA LYS A 543 -73.15 9.03 13.45
C LYS A 543 -73.55 8.04 14.57
N PRO A 544 -72.81 7.94 15.70
CA PRO A 544 -73.00 6.87 16.71
C PRO A 544 -73.98 7.18 17.86
N GLU A 545 -74.46 6.10 18.49
CA GLU A 545 -75.02 6.03 19.86
C GLU A 545 -74.32 4.92 20.68
N PRO A 546 -74.43 4.88 22.03
CA PRO A 546 -73.36 4.33 22.88
C PRO A 546 -73.63 3.00 23.62
N THR A 547 -72.66 2.07 23.61
CA THR A 547 -72.38 1.05 24.66
C THR A 547 -71.09 0.27 24.32
N PRO A 548 -70.54 -0.58 25.21
CA PRO A 548 -70.01 -0.34 26.55
C PRO A 548 -68.45 -0.39 26.59
N THR A 549 -67.87 -0.51 27.80
CA THR A 549 -66.42 -0.55 28.13
C THR A 549 -65.55 -1.43 27.20
N PRO A 550 -64.37 -0.95 26.76
CA PRO A 550 -63.48 -1.70 25.88
C PRO A 550 -62.64 -2.77 26.59
N THR A 551 -62.47 -3.91 25.93
CA THR A 551 -61.38 -4.89 26.14
C THR A 551 -60.03 -4.23 25.81
N PRO A 552 -58.90 -4.59 26.46
CA PRO A 552 -57.59 -4.04 26.12
C PRO A 552 -57.22 -4.32 24.65
N ALA A 553 -56.85 -3.27 23.92
CA ALA A 553 -56.37 -3.39 22.54
C ALA A 553 -54.99 -4.09 22.49
N PRO A 554 -54.66 -4.80 21.40
CA PRO A 554 -53.29 -5.28 21.18
C PRO A 554 -52.32 -4.10 21.13
N VAL A 555 -51.13 -4.27 21.70
CA VAL A 555 -50.10 -3.23 21.72
C VAL A 555 -49.54 -3.05 20.32
N VAL A 556 -49.84 -1.91 19.69
CA VAL A 556 -49.22 -1.52 18.43
C VAL A 556 -47.73 -1.29 18.67
N THR A 557 -46.89 -2.18 18.16
CA THR A 557 -45.45 -1.97 18.09
C THR A 557 -45.15 -0.82 17.11
N PRO A 558 -44.44 0.25 17.53
CA PRO A 558 -44.19 1.39 16.67
C PRO A 558 -43.19 1.04 15.55
N ASP A 559 -43.53 1.41 14.32
CA ASP A 559 -42.78 1.16 13.07
C ASP A 559 -41.31 1.57 13.14
N VAL A 560 -40.97 2.51 14.02
CA VAL A 560 -39.61 2.93 14.34
C VAL A 560 -39.41 2.85 15.84
N THR A 561 -38.35 2.18 16.27
CA THR A 561 -37.91 2.14 17.67
C THR A 561 -36.53 2.78 17.82
N VAL A 562 -36.44 3.73 18.75
CA VAL A 562 -35.17 4.30 19.21
C VAL A 562 -34.76 3.65 20.52
N SER A 563 -33.59 2.99 20.50
CA SER A 563 -32.98 2.24 21.59
C SER A 563 -31.74 2.98 22.09
N TYR A 564 -31.58 3.17 23.40
CA TYR A 564 -30.46 3.93 23.94
C TYR A 564 -30.04 3.49 25.34
N ARG A 565 -28.77 3.75 25.68
CA ARG A 565 -28.23 3.59 27.04
C ARG A 565 -27.20 4.67 27.33
N THR A 566 -26.94 4.89 28.62
CA THR A 566 -25.96 5.89 29.09
C THR A 566 -24.97 5.29 30.07
N HIS A 567 -23.74 5.82 30.06
CA HIS A 567 -22.72 5.56 31.07
C HIS A 567 -22.83 6.59 32.19
N VAL A 568 -23.10 6.14 33.41
CA VAL A 568 -23.37 6.99 34.57
C VAL A 568 -22.27 6.87 35.62
N GLN A 569 -21.83 8.01 36.18
CA GLN A 569 -20.78 8.08 37.20
C GLN A 569 -21.02 7.11 38.37
N SER A 570 -20.04 6.26 38.64
CA SER A 570 -20.06 5.22 39.69
C SER A 570 -21.12 4.13 39.52
N ILE A 571 -21.74 4.01 38.35
CA ILE A 571 -22.71 2.95 38.02
C ILE A 571 -22.23 2.17 36.79
N GLY A 572 -21.59 2.84 35.82
CA GLY A 572 -21.19 2.24 34.54
C GLY A 572 -22.28 2.39 33.47
N TRP A 573 -22.19 1.58 32.42
CA TRP A 573 -23.26 1.45 31.42
C TRP A 573 -24.53 0.87 32.04
N GLN A 574 -25.65 1.56 31.89
CA GLN A 574 -26.97 1.03 32.22
C GLN A 574 -27.51 0.14 31.08
N GLY A 575 -28.59 -0.60 31.37
CA GLY A 575 -29.32 -1.37 30.36
C GLY A 575 -29.90 -0.49 29.25
N ILE A 576 -30.14 -1.10 28.09
CA ILE A 576 -30.80 -0.43 26.96
C ILE A 576 -32.27 -0.19 27.32
N VAL A 577 -32.75 1.02 27.02
CA VAL A 577 -34.13 1.45 27.13
C VAL A 577 -34.62 1.97 25.78
N THR A 578 -35.94 1.99 25.56
CA THR A 578 -36.54 2.38 24.27
C THR A 578 -37.56 3.51 24.41
N ASN A 579 -37.84 4.19 23.30
CA ASN A 579 -39.08 4.96 23.03
C ASN A 579 -39.59 5.76 24.25
N GLY A 580 -38.90 6.85 24.58
CA GLY A 580 -39.25 7.76 25.68
C GLY A 580 -38.90 7.29 27.10
N THR A 581 -38.46 6.05 27.30
CA THR A 581 -38.05 5.55 28.63
C THR A 581 -36.76 6.22 29.12
N MET A 582 -36.75 6.73 30.36
CA MET A 582 -35.58 7.43 30.91
C MET A 582 -34.32 6.55 30.97
N SER A 583 -33.23 7.00 30.35
CA SER A 583 -31.87 6.52 30.64
C SER A 583 -31.14 7.53 31.56
N GLY A 584 -30.28 7.04 32.46
CA GLY A 584 -29.56 7.86 33.44
C GLY A 584 -30.15 7.80 34.86
N THR A 585 -30.03 8.90 35.60
CA THR A 585 -30.62 9.10 36.93
C THR A 585 -31.14 10.51 37.12
N SER A 586 -32.40 10.69 37.55
CA SER A 586 -32.88 11.97 38.09
C SER A 586 -32.60 12.07 39.60
N GLY A 587 -32.31 13.26 40.11
CA GLY A 587 -32.19 13.59 41.55
C GLY A 587 -30.99 12.98 42.31
N ARG A 588 -30.28 11.99 41.75
CA ARG A 588 -29.17 11.27 42.42
C ARG A 588 -27.80 11.96 42.32
N ALA A 589 -27.74 13.15 41.74
CA ALA A 589 -26.53 13.96 41.57
C ALA A 589 -25.36 13.29 40.81
N LYS A 590 -25.63 12.24 40.01
CA LYS A 590 -24.64 11.59 39.15
C LYS A 590 -24.64 12.23 37.75
N ARG A 591 -23.48 12.33 37.13
CA ARG A 591 -23.35 12.76 35.72
C ARG A 591 -23.53 11.60 34.75
N LEU A 592 -24.07 11.90 33.58
CA LEU A 592 -23.79 11.14 32.36
C LEU A 592 -22.34 11.43 31.92
N GLU A 593 -21.65 10.40 31.45
CA GLU A 593 -20.27 10.48 30.91
C GLU A 593 -20.22 10.09 29.43
N SER A 594 -21.12 9.20 28.99
CA SER A 594 -21.29 8.80 27.59
C SER A 594 -22.72 8.29 27.30
N ILE A 595 -23.07 8.18 26.02
CA ILE A 595 -24.36 7.69 25.50
C ILE A 595 -24.14 6.84 24.24
N GLU A 596 -25.00 5.84 24.05
CA GLU A 596 -25.21 5.11 22.79
C GLU A 596 -26.70 5.21 22.43
N ILE A 597 -26.99 5.36 21.14
CA ILE A 597 -28.33 5.54 20.57
C ILE A 597 -28.39 4.81 19.22
N SER A 598 -29.38 3.95 19.05
CA SER A 598 -29.67 3.20 17.82
C SER A 598 -31.11 3.40 17.40
N VAL A 599 -31.37 3.36 16.10
CA VAL A 599 -32.70 3.28 15.49
C VAL A 599 -32.82 1.94 14.76
N ALA A 600 -34.00 1.34 14.87
CA ALA A 600 -34.41 0.10 14.23
C ALA A 600 -35.90 0.17 13.81
N GLY A 601 -36.36 -0.80 13.02
CA GLY A 601 -37.71 -0.83 12.43
C GLY A 601 -37.80 -0.21 11.03
N ASN A 602 -36.95 0.79 10.74
CA ASN A 602 -36.79 1.35 9.40
C ASN A 602 -35.31 1.44 9.00
N SER A 603 -34.89 0.60 8.05
CA SER A 603 -33.51 0.54 7.53
C SER A 603 -33.10 1.81 6.75
N ASN A 604 -34.07 2.55 6.21
CA ASN A 604 -33.83 3.84 5.54
C ASN A 604 -33.71 5.01 6.53
N LEU A 605 -33.84 4.77 7.84
CA LEU A 605 -33.82 5.78 8.89
C LEU A 605 -32.70 5.53 9.91
N GLY A 606 -31.56 6.17 9.69
CA GLY A 606 -30.45 6.20 10.64
C GLY A 606 -30.58 7.32 11.67
N ILE A 607 -29.61 7.39 12.58
CA ILE A 607 -29.46 8.48 13.54
C ILE A 607 -27.99 8.89 13.63
N ARG A 608 -27.73 10.18 13.88
CA ARG A 608 -26.43 10.69 14.32
C ARG A 608 -26.57 11.64 15.50
N TYR A 609 -25.61 11.59 16.42
CA TYR A 609 -25.63 12.37 17.65
C TYR A 609 -24.24 12.81 18.10
N THR A 610 -24.18 13.94 18.80
CA THR A 610 -22.97 14.47 19.42
C THR A 610 -23.28 15.07 20.78
N THR A 611 -22.30 15.03 21.68
CA THR A 611 -22.41 15.54 23.04
C THR A 611 -21.38 16.65 23.29
N HIS A 612 -21.76 17.64 24.10
CA HIS A 612 -20.83 18.62 24.66
C HIS A 612 -20.19 18.02 25.91
N CYS A 613 -18.91 17.64 25.82
CA CYS A 613 -18.18 16.98 26.90
C CYS A 613 -17.21 17.95 27.61
N GLN A 614 -17.15 17.89 28.93
CA GLN A 614 -16.33 18.77 29.77
C GLN A 614 -14.85 18.77 29.33
N SER A 615 -14.30 19.98 29.11
CA SER A 615 -12.94 20.23 28.60
C SER A 615 -12.69 19.86 27.13
N TYR A 616 -13.63 19.25 26.43
CA TYR A 616 -13.50 18.90 25.01
C TYR A 616 -14.41 19.72 24.10
N GLY A 617 -15.52 20.25 24.63
CA GLY A 617 -16.52 20.93 23.81
C GLY A 617 -17.44 19.93 23.11
N TRP A 618 -18.01 20.32 21.96
CA TRP A 618 -18.76 19.39 21.12
C TRP A 618 -17.83 18.37 20.47
N LEU A 619 -18.10 17.09 20.70
CA LEU A 619 -17.40 15.99 20.05
C LEU A 619 -17.84 15.84 18.57
N PRO A 620 -17.13 15.03 17.76
CA PRO A 620 -17.65 14.60 16.46
C PRO A 620 -19.02 13.89 16.57
N TRP A 621 -19.71 13.77 15.44
CA TRP A 621 -20.98 13.07 15.35
C TRP A 621 -20.75 11.55 15.31
N SER A 622 -21.27 10.84 16.31
CA SER A 622 -21.40 9.37 16.27
C SER A 622 -22.62 8.95 15.44
N ALA A 623 -22.55 7.78 14.81
CA ALA A 623 -23.60 7.18 14.00
C ALA A 623 -24.50 6.20 14.80
N ASN A 624 -25.33 5.43 14.11
CA ASN A 624 -26.24 4.44 14.69
C ASN A 624 -25.48 3.44 15.59
N GLY A 625 -25.82 3.39 16.88
CA GLY A 625 -25.19 2.51 17.88
C GLY A 625 -23.79 2.92 18.37
N GLU A 626 -23.19 3.99 17.85
CA GLU A 626 -21.81 4.37 18.16
C GLU A 626 -21.67 5.27 19.40
N MET A 627 -20.89 4.81 20.38
CA MET A 627 -20.59 5.56 21.62
C MET A 627 -20.22 7.04 21.34
N ASN A 628 -20.85 7.97 22.05
CA ASN A 628 -20.45 9.39 22.09
C ASN A 628 -20.24 9.86 23.54
N GLY A 629 -19.17 10.61 23.81
CA GLY A 629 -18.76 11.00 25.17
C GLY A 629 -17.44 10.37 25.58
N THR A 630 -17.28 10.06 26.87
CA THR A 630 -16.07 9.45 27.44
C THR A 630 -16.38 8.39 28.48
N GLU A 631 -15.59 7.31 28.51
CA GLU A 631 -15.62 6.28 29.55
C GLU A 631 -14.32 6.32 30.36
N GLY A 632 -14.41 6.19 31.69
CA GLY A 632 -13.25 6.19 32.61
C GLY A 632 -12.58 7.55 32.86
N GLU A 633 -12.85 8.59 32.06
CA GLU A 633 -12.15 9.89 32.14
C GLU A 633 -12.76 10.91 33.12
N ALA A 634 -13.81 10.51 33.84
CA ALA A 634 -14.52 11.33 34.83
C ALA A 634 -15.09 12.68 34.32
N LYS A 635 -15.20 12.86 33.00
CA LYS A 635 -15.84 14.03 32.38
C LYS A 635 -17.36 13.88 32.42
N ARG A 636 -18.06 15.01 32.53
CA ARG A 636 -19.52 15.09 32.34
C ARG A 636 -19.86 15.43 30.90
N LEU A 637 -20.98 14.90 30.44
CA LEU A 637 -21.75 15.51 29.37
C LEU A 637 -22.49 16.74 29.93
N GLU A 638 -22.59 17.81 29.13
CA GLU A 638 -23.26 19.07 29.50
C GLU A 638 -24.44 19.39 28.57
N ALA A 639 -24.37 18.96 27.30
CA ALA A 639 -25.43 19.09 26.29
C ALA A 639 -25.34 17.96 25.24
N ILE A 640 -26.38 17.82 24.41
CA ILE A 640 -26.48 16.85 23.32
C ILE A 640 -27.21 17.46 22.10
N LYS A 641 -26.89 17.00 20.88
CA LYS A 641 -27.65 17.19 19.64
C LYS A 641 -27.87 15.81 19.01
N ILE A 642 -29.08 15.54 18.51
CA ILE A 642 -29.48 14.27 17.87
C ILE A 642 -30.28 14.61 16.61
N GLN A 643 -29.96 14.01 15.47
CA GLN A 643 -30.69 14.21 14.21
C GLN A 643 -30.79 12.90 13.43
N LEU A 644 -31.87 12.73 12.67
CA LEU A 644 -32.09 11.55 11.83
C LEU A 644 -31.26 11.62 10.55
N THR A 645 -30.92 10.46 10.00
CA THR A 645 -30.12 10.28 8.79
C THR A 645 -30.76 9.20 7.89
N GLY A 646 -30.17 8.94 6.73
CA GLY A 646 -30.77 8.08 5.71
C GLY A 646 -31.86 8.79 4.90
N VAL A 647 -32.47 8.05 3.98
CA VAL A 647 -33.46 8.55 3.01
C VAL A 647 -34.74 9.01 3.71
N ASP A 648 -35.16 8.30 4.76
CA ASP A 648 -36.45 8.53 5.42
C ASP A 648 -36.42 9.65 6.47
N LYS A 649 -35.29 10.34 6.68
CA LYS A 649 -35.12 11.36 7.73
C LYS A 649 -36.14 12.50 7.72
N GLU A 650 -36.73 12.81 6.56
CA GLU A 650 -37.76 13.85 6.43
C GLU A 650 -39.19 13.33 6.67
N LYS A 651 -39.40 12.00 6.73
CA LYS A 651 -40.69 11.36 7.08
C LYS A 651 -40.92 11.26 8.59
N TYR A 652 -39.92 11.62 9.39
CA TYR A 652 -39.93 11.47 10.86
C TYR A 652 -39.38 12.73 11.55
N ASP A 653 -39.66 12.85 12.84
CA ASP A 653 -39.06 13.81 13.76
C ASP A 653 -38.45 13.07 14.96
N VAL A 654 -37.21 13.41 15.34
CA VAL A 654 -36.59 12.91 16.58
C VAL A 654 -36.67 13.97 17.66
N TYR A 655 -37.34 13.64 18.76
CA TYR A 655 -37.52 14.49 19.93
C TYR A 655 -36.71 13.97 21.11
N TYR A 656 -36.06 14.88 21.85
CA TYR A 656 -35.25 14.51 23.01
C TYR A 656 -35.21 15.61 24.07
N ARG A 657 -35.22 15.21 25.34
CA ARG A 657 -34.99 16.12 26.48
C ARG A 657 -34.04 15.50 27.50
N VAL A 658 -33.43 16.35 28.32
CA VAL A 658 -32.41 15.95 29.30
C VAL A 658 -32.70 16.51 30.68
N HIS A 659 -32.30 15.77 31.71
CA HIS A 659 -32.25 16.27 33.09
C HIS A 659 -30.90 16.95 33.33
N ALA A 660 -30.90 18.26 33.55
CA ALA A 660 -29.70 19.06 33.78
C ALA A 660 -29.57 19.48 35.25
N GLN A 661 -28.36 19.37 35.80
CA GLN A 661 -28.06 19.72 37.20
C GLN A 661 -28.56 21.13 37.55
N SER A 662 -29.30 21.24 38.65
CA SER A 662 -29.93 22.46 39.17
C SER A 662 -30.96 23.16 38.26
N TYR A 663 -31.33 22.55 37.12
CA TYR A 663 -32.44 23.01 36.26
C TYR A 663 -33.60 22.02 36.18
N GLY A 664 -33.37 20.73 36.46
CA GLY A 664 -34.38 19.68 36.34
C GLY A 664 -34.46 19.15 34.91
N TRP A 665 -35.62 18.58 34.54
CA TRP A 665 -35.91 18.24 33.14
C TRP A 665 -36.12 19.50 32.31
N LEU A 666 -35.35 19.65 31.25
CA LEU A 666 -35.51 20.72 30.27
C LEU A 666 -36.67 20.41 29.31
N ALA A 667 -37.05 21.36 28.46
CA ALA A 667 -38.02 21.11 27.40
C ALA A 667 -37.47 20.16 26.32
N TRP A 668 -38.36 19.68 25.44
CA TRP A 668 -37.99 18.83 24.30
C TRP A 668 -37.33 19.66 23.20
N ALA A 669 -36.12 19.26 22.80
CA ALA A 669 -35.50 19.64 21.54
C ALA A 669 -35.90 18.65 20.44
N ALA A 670 -35.70 19.04 19.18
CA ALA A 670 -35.92 18.17 18.04
C ALA A 670 -34.85 18.36 16.94
N ASN A 671 -34.65 17.33 16.11
CA ASN A 671 -33.97 17.41 14.81
C ASN A 671 -32.67 18.25 14.77
N GLY A 672 -31.73 17.94 15.67
CA GLY A 672 -30.44 18.61 15.74
C GLY A 672 -30.42 19.91 16.55
N ALA A 673 -31.53 20.41 17.08
CA ALA A 673 -31.52 21.50 18.05
C ALA A 673 -30.79 21.07 19.34
N PRO A 674 -29.98 21.93 19.99
CA PRO A 674 -29.29 21.54 21.22
C PRO A 674 -30.26 21.27 22.37
N ALA A 675 -29.92 20.32 23.23
CA ALA A 675 -30.56 20.09 24.53
C ALA A 675 -29.51 20.07 25.65
N GLY A 676 -29.77 20.68 26.82
CA GLY A 676 -28.85 20.70 27.97
C GLY A 676 -28.32 22.09 28.32
N THR A 677 -27.02 22.22 28.57
CA THR A 677 -26.38 23.48 28.97
C THR A 677 -25.01 23.70 28.34
N ALA A 678 -24.61 24.95 28.14
CA ALA A 678 -23.25 25.30 27.71
C ALA A 678 -22.73 26.54 28.46
N GLY A 679 -21.42 26.56 28.75
CA GLY A 679 -20.78 27.65 29.52
C GLY A 679 -21.12 27.69 31.02
N LEU A 680 -22.14 26.96 31.47
CA LEU A 680 -22.64 26.95 32.85
C LEU A 680 -22.05 25.85 33.76
N ALA A 681 -21.16 25.02 33.22
CA ALA A 681 -20.48 23.91 33.91
C ALA A 681 -21.42 22.87 34.58
N LYS A 682 -22.67 22.75 34.12
CA LYS A 682 -23.67 21.80 34.65
C LYS A 682 -23.58 20.47 33.90
N ARG A 683 -23.75 19.37 34.62
CA ARG A 683 -23.86 18.02 34.05
C ARG A 683 -25.28 17.73 33.55
N LEU A 684 -25.38 16.90 32.53
CA LEU A 684 -26.55 16.05 32.30
C LEU A 684 -26.55 14.91 33.32
N GLU A 685 -27.75 14.49 33.74
CA GLU A 685 -27.95 13.37 34.69
C GLU A 685 -28.85 12.27 34.11
N ALA A 686 -29.76 12.60 33.18
CA ALA A 686 -30.65 11.66 32.49
C ALA A 686 -31.10 12.20 31.11
N ILE A 687 -31.67 11.32 30.27
CA ILE A 687 -32.19 11.63 28.93
C ILE A 687 -33.46 10.82 28.62
N GLN A 688 -34.36 11.39 27.82
CA GLN A 688 -35.45 10.71 27.10
C GLN A 688 -35.35 11.06 25.60
N ILE A 689 -35.60 10.10 24.73
CA ILE A 689 -35.58 10.20 23.26
C ILE A 689 -36.79 9.46 22.69
N VAL A 690 -37.49 10.07 21.73
CA VAL A 690 -38.65 9.54 21.00
C VAL A 690 -38.47 9.83 19.51
N ILE A 691 -38.97 8.95 18.63
CA ILE A 691 -39.17 9.24 17.21
C ILE A 691 -40.66 9.11 16.90
N VAL A 692 -41.20 10.02 16.09
CA VAL A 692 -42.59 10.02 15.58
C VAL A 692 -42.58 10.26 14.07
N LYS A 693 -43.66 9.92 13.35
CA LYS A 693 -43.79 10.31 11.93
C LYS A 693 -44.00 11.83 11.83
N LYS A 694 -43.66 12.40 10.68
CA LYS A 694 -43.71 13.85 10.44
C LYS A 694 -45.11 14.41 10.71
N GLY A 695 -45.21 15.30 11.69
CA GLY A 695 -46.48 15.94 12.06
C GLY A 695 -47.37 15.14 13.03
N GLU A 696 -46.95 13.97 13.52
CA GLU A 696 -47.64 13.29 14.62
C GLU A 696 -47.28 13.92 15.98
N SER A 697 -48.24 13.91 16.92
CA SER A 697 -48.02 14.37 18.29
C SER A 697 -47.82 13.21 19.25
N PHE A 698 -46.80 13.31 20.12
CA PHE A 698 -46.56 12.38 21.23
C PHE A 698 -46.87 13.03 22.59
N ASP A 699 -47.09 12.20 23.62
CA ASP A 699 -47.19 12.69 25.00
C ASP A 699 -45.86 13.33 25.45
N HIS A 700 -45.90 14.61 25.81
CA HIS A 700 -44.71 15.32 26.31
C HIS A 700 -44.41 15.01 27.80
N ALA A 701 -45.27 14.24 28.48
CA ALA A 701 -45.18 13.87 29.89
C ALA A 701 -44.71 12.41 30.15
N ILE A 702 -44.22 11.69 29.13
CA ILE A 702 -43.87 10.26 29.19
C ILE A 702 -43.16 9.87 30.50
N GLY A 703 -43.71 8.86 31.17
CA GLY A 703 -43.24 8.37 32.47
C GLY A 703 -43.71 9.21 33.68
N ASN A 704 -44.74 10.05 33.50
CA ASN A 704 -45.16 11.10 34.44
C ASN A 704 -44.06 12.14 34.72
N ILE A 705 -43.16 12.35 33.75
CA ILE A 705 -42.05 13.30 33.84
C ILE A 705 -42.47 14.61 33.18
N GLN A 706 -42.57 15.67 33.98
CA GLN A 706 -42.80 17.04 33.50
C GLN A 706 -41.48 17.80 33.32
N SER A 707 -41.42 18.66 32.30
CA SER A 707 -40.29 19.58 32.11
C SER A 707 -40.41 20.75 33.10
N ALA A 708 -39.36 20.97 33.90
CA ALA A 708 -39.27 22.04 34.90
C ALA A 708 -38.84 23.40 34.29
N ARG A 709 -38.56 23.41 32.99
CA ARG A 709 -38.14 24.57 32.18
C ARG A 709 -38.82 24.51 30.81
N GLY A 710 -39.14 25.68 30.25
CA GLY A 710 -39.65 25.80 28.88
C GLY A 710 -38.52 25.83 27.83
N GLU A 711 -37.29 26.04 28.30
CA GLU A 711 -36.06 26.04 27.52
C GLU A 711 -35.52 24.61 27.39
N ALA A 712 -35.24 24.14 26.17
CA ALA A 712 -34.58 22.84 25.94
C ALA A 712 -33.06 22.90 26.16
N TYR A 713 -32.47 24.08 25.98
CA TYR A 713 -31.03 24.34 26.12
C TYR A 713 -30.77 25.70 26.75
N ILE A 714 -29.87 25.74 27.74
CA ILE A 714 -29.55 26.95 28.52
C ILE A 714 -28.06 27.27 28.40
N ALA A 715 -27.74 28.31 27.65
CA ALA A 715 -26.38 28.82 27.44
C ALA A 715 -26.06 29.98 28.39
N SER A 716 -24.79 30.17 28.74
CA SER A 716 -24.30 31.46 29.26
C SER A 716 -24.38 32.54 28.17
N SER A 717 -24.41 33.82 28.55
CA SER A 717 -24.38 34.95 27.58
C SER A 717 -23.12 35.00 26.70
N THR A 718 -22.09 34.24 27.05
CA THR A 718 -20.83 34.05 26.31
C THR A 718 -20.79 32.78 25.45
N ALA A 719 -21.83 31.94 25.50
CA ALA A 719 -21.91 30.68 24.76
C ALA A 719 -22.98 30.77 23.65
N ASN A 720 -22.73 30.12 22.51
CA ASN A 720 -23.64 30.16 21.37
C ASN A 720 -24.95 29.42 21.69
N ALA A 721 -26.08 30.09 21.46
CA ALA A 721 -27.44 29.58 21.63
C ALA A 721 -27.80 28.44 20.65
N ASN A 722 -27.17 28.37 19.48
CA ASN A 722 -27.18 27.19 18.61
C ASN A 722 -25.75 26.88 18.14
N PRO A 723 -24.99 26.06 18.90
CA PRO A 723 -23.60 25.80 18.60
C PRO A 723 -23.48 24.93 17.33
N VAL A 724 -22.73 25.44 16.35
CA VAL A 724 -22.28 24.66 15.18
C VAL A 724 -21.21 23.67 15.63
N VAL A 725 -21.30 22.43 15.17
CA VAL A 725 -20.34 21.37 15.49
C VAL A 725 -19.17 21.50 14.53
N ALA A 726 -18.01 21.90 15.04
CA ALA A 726 -16.82 22.13 14.21
C ALA A 726 -16.39 20.81 13.53
N GLY A 727 -16.41 20.79 12.19
CA GLY A 727 -16.11 19.59 11.41
C GLY A 727 -17.30 18.67 11.12
N GLU A 728 -18.55 19.13 11.25
CA GLU A 728 -19.76 18.32 10.93
C GLU A 728 -19.76 17.71 9.52
N ASN A 729 -19.14 18.38 8.55
CA ASN A 729 -19.00 17.91 7.16
C ASN A 729 -17.57 17.44 6.80
N ASN A 730 -16.65 17.42 7.76
CA ASN A 730 -15.26 17.06 7.53
C ASN A 730 -14.98 15.62 8.02
N VAL A 731 -14.12 14.89 7.31
CA VAL A 731 -13.66 13.56 7.74
C VAL A 731 -12.90 13.65 9.06
N ASN A 732 -13.16 12.70 9.95
CA ASN A 732 -12.51 12.57 11.24
C ASN A 732 -11.80 11.22 11.33
N VAL A 733 -10.69 11.17 12.07
CA VAL A 733 -10.02 9.93 12.45
C VAL A 733 -10.22 9.67 13.93
N GLU A 734 -10.81 8.53 14.25
CA GLU A 734 -11.15 8.09 15.60
C GLU A 734 -10.29 6.88 15.98
N TYR A 735 -9.72 6.87 17.17
CA TYR A 735 -8.85 5.79 17.63
C TYR A 735 -8.86 5.62 19.14
N ARG A 736 -8.68 4.37 19.59
CA ARG A 736 -8.49 4.03 21.00
C ARG A 736 -7.44 2.95 21.16
N THR A 737 -6.81 2.90 22.32
CA THR A 737 -5.75 1.92 22.62
C THR A 737 -6.10 1.09 23.86
N HIS A 738 -5.70 -0.18 23.84
CA HIS A 738 -5.68 -1.05 25.01
C HIS A 738 -4.36 -0.86 25.76
N ILE A 739 -4.42 -0.60 27.06
CA ILE A 739 -3.27 -0.23 27.89
C ILE A 739 -3.14 -1.21 29.05
N GLN A 740 -1.91 -1.66 29.29
CA GLN A 740 -1.57 -2.53 30.41
C GLN A 740 -2.12 -2.01 31.75
N SER A 741 -2.85 -2.86 32.46
CA SER A 741 -3.53 -2.57 33.74
C SER A 741 -4.67 -1.56 33.71
N PHE A 742 -5.04 -1.02 32.54
CA PHE A 742 -6.12 -0.04 32.40
C PHE A 742 -7.23 -0.48 31.44
N GLY A 743 -6.98 -1.45 30.56
CA GLY A 743 -7.95 -1.90 29.56
C GLY A 743 -8.02 -0.98 28.35
N TRP A 744 -9.14 -0.99 27.64
CA TRP A 744 -9.42 -0.03 26.57
C TRP A 744 -9.69 1.36 27.14
N GLN A 745 -9.06 2.40 26.57
CA GLN A 745 -9.52 3.77 26.75
C GLN A 745 -10.75 4.08 25.88
N GLY A 746 -11.50 5.12 26.26
CA GLY A 746 -12.48 5.75 25.37
C GLY A 746 -11.85 6.30 24.07
N TRP A 747 -12.68 6.48 23.05
CA TRP A 747 -12.27 6.97 21.73
C TRP A 747 -11.65 8.37 21.80
N LYS A 748 -10.54 8.54 21.07
CA LYS A 748 -9.83 9.80 20.83
C LYS A 748 -9.97 10.18 19.36
N TYR A 749 -9.88 11.48 19.10
CA TYR A 749 -10.23 12.07 17.81
C TYR A 749 -9.10 13.00 17.35
N ASN A 750 -8.81 13.04 16.05
CA ASN A 750 -8.04 14.10 15.36
C ASN A 750 -6.83 14.64 16.17
N GLY A 751 -5.89 13.76 16.49
CA GLY A 751 -4.63 14.12 17.15
C GLY A 751 -4.69 14.31 18.67
N VAL A 752 -5.83 14.07 19.33
CA VAL A 752 -5.86 13.91 20.79
C VAL A 752 -5.10 12.64 21.19
N MET A 753 -4.19 12.71 22.16
CA MET A 753 -3.40 11.54 22.59
C MET A 753 -4.29 10.40 23.10
N SER A 754 -4.14 9.21 22.52
CA SER A 754 -4.56 7.95 23.14
C SER A 754 -3.33 7.25 23.74
N GLY A 755 -3.50 6.57 24.87
CA GLY A 755 -2.41 5.95 25.61
C GLY A 755 -2.00 6.71 26.88
N THR A 756 -0.70 6.67 27.17
CA THR A 756 -0.01 7.42 28.23
C THR A 756 1.34 7.94 27.72
N SER A 757 1.95 8.87 28.45
CA SER A 757 3.34 9.29 28.23
C SER A 757 4.04 9.30 29.58
N GLY A 758 5.21 8.66 29.69
CA GLY A 758 6.05 8.63 30.88
C GLY A 758 5.52 7.78 32.05
N LYS A 759 4.31 7.20 31.95
CA LYS A 759 3.70 6.36 33.02
C LYS A 759 4.18 4.90 33.02
N ALA A 760 5.14 4.56 32.16
CA ALA A 760 5.72 3.23 32.01
C ALA A 760 4.73 2.09 31.67
N LYS A 761 3.56 2.43 31.07
CA LYS A 761 2.56 1.46 30.61
C LYS A 761 2.67 1.25 29.11
N ARG A 762 2.62 -0.01 28.67
CA ARG A 762 2.58 -0.37 27.25
C ARG A 762 1.17 -0.20 26.67
N LEU A 763 1.12 0.17 25.40
CA LEU A 763 0.01 -0.20 24.52
C LEU A 763 0.09 -1.70 24.23
N GLU A 764 -1.04 -2.37 24.15
CA GLU A 764 -1.16 -3.80 23.84
C GLU A 764 -1.96 -4.03 22.55
N GLY A 765 -2.91 -3.15 22.23
CA GLY A 765 -3.71 -3.16 20.99
C GLY A 765 -4.33 -1.80 20.68
N ILE A 766 -4.91 -1.66 19.49
CA ILE A 766 -5.46 -0.42 18.95
C ILE A 766 -6.64 -0.67 17.99
N ASN A 767 -7.64 0.21 18.02
CA ASN A 767 -8.65 0.37 16.96
C ASN A 767 -8.47 1.76 16.33
N ILE A 768 -8.63 1.88 15.00
CA ILE A 768 -8.63 3.16 14.27
C ILE A 768 -9.73 3.10 13.19
N LYS A 769 -10.60 4.11 13.10
CA LYS A 769 -11.64 4.20 12.07
C LYS A 769 -11.81 5.63 11.56
N LEU A 770 -12.49 5.78 10.42
CA LEU A 770 -12.87 7.07 9.87
C LEU A 770 -14.38 7.31 9.96
N THR A 771 -14.78 8.47 10.46
CA THR A 771 -16.17 8.94 10.46
C THR A 771 -16.32 10.20 9.61
N ASN A 772 -17.54 10.46 9.12
CA ASN A 772 -17.83 11.54 8.15
C ASN A 772 -16.95 11.51 6.89
N LYS A 773 -16.63 10.32 6.36
CA LYS A 773 -15.89 10.16 5.08
C LYS A 773 -16.70 10.78 3.92
N PRO A 774 -16.18 11.79 3.19
CA PRO A 774 -16.85 12.34 2.00
C PRO A 774 -16.45 11.61 0.70
N TYR A 775 -15.51 10.67 0.78
CA TYR A 775 -14.96 9.90 -0.34
C TYR A 775 -14.90 8.41 0.02
N SER A 776 -14.87 7.52 -0.98
CA SER A 776 -14.80 6.08 -0.76
C SER A 776 -13.45 5.62 -0.20
N GLY A 777 -13.45 4.45 0.44
CA GLY A 777 -12.26 3.84 1.02
C GLY A 777 -12.22 3.87 2.55
N SER A 778 -11.02 3.61 3.11
CA SER A 778 -10.84 3.20 4.52
C SER A 778 -9.51 3.69 5.10
N ILE A 779 -9.39 3.68 6.43
CA ILE A 779 -8.09 3.68 7.12
C ILE A 779 -7.68 2.23 7.42
N VAL A 780 -6.42 1.91 7.16
CA VAL A 780 -5.86 0.55 7.30
C VAL A 780 -4.53 0.59 8.05
N TYR A 781 -4.26 -0.41 8.91
CA TYR A 781 -3.14 -0.37 9.84
C TYR A 781 -2.63 -1.76 10.25
N THR A 782 -1.33 -1.84 10.50
CA THR A 782 -0.64 -3.03 11.04
C THR A 782 0.26 -2.62 12.21
N THR A 783 0.48 -3.52 13.16
CA THR A 783 1.29 -3.28 14.35
C THR A 783 2.38 -4.34 14.53
N HIS A 784 3.57 -3.90 14.92
CA HIS A 784 4.66 -4.77 15.37
C HIS A 784 4.43 -5.12 16.84
N VAL A 785 4.21 -6.41 17.14
CA VAL A 785 3.90 -6.91 18.47
C VAL A 785 5.03 -7.79 18.99
N GLN A 786 5.36 -7.65 20.28
CA GLN A 786 6.39 -8.44 20.95
C GLN A 786 6.20 -9.94 20.73
N SER A 787 7.26 -10.61 20.25
CA SER A 787 7.32 -12.05 19.92
C SER A 787 6.42 -12.49 18.75
N ILE A 788 5.79 -11.58 18.01
CA ILE A 788 4.96 -11.89 16.83
C ILE A 788 5.55 -11.22 15.58
N GLY A 789 6.11 -10.02 15.72
CA GLY A 789 6.48 -9.19 14.57
C GLY A 789 5.28 -8.38 14.06
N TRP A 790 5.30 -8.01 12.79
CA TRP A 790 4.18 -7.32 12.15
C TRP A 790 3.04 -8.30 11.84
N GLN A 791 1.82 -7.99 12.29
CA GLN A 791 0.65 -8.87 12.12
C GLN A 791 0.07 -8.90 10.70
N GLY A 792 0.46 -7.93 9.85
CA GLY A 792 0.15 -7.88 8.42
C GLY A 792 1.38 -7.43 7.65
N ASN A 793 1.54 -7.88 6.41
CA ASN A 793 2.72 -7.68 5.56
C ASN A 793 3.01 -6.18 5.36
N GLU A 794 4.17 -5.72 5.83
CA GLU A 794 4.59 -4.30 5.80
C GLU A 794 4.53 -3.64 4.41
N ASN A 795 4.60 -4.42 3.34
CA ASN A 795 4.62 -3.96 1.95
C ASN A 795 3.28 -4.15 1.23
N ASN A 796 2.26 -4.75 1.86
CA ASN A 796 0.94 -4.96 1.27
C ASN A 796 -0.18 -4.53 2.23
N VAL A 797 -0.65 -3.30 2.04
CA VAL A 797 -1.74 -2.67 2.81
C VAL A 797 -3.06 -3.44 2.77
N ASN A 798 -3.25 -4.37 1.83
CA ASN A 798 -4.46 -5.18 1.80
C ASN A 798 -4.52 -6.26 2.89
N THR A 799 -3.37 -6.59 3.49
CA THR A 799 -3.24 -7.54 4.62
C THR A 799 -3.37 -6.87 6.00
N TRP A 800 -3.74 -5.59 6.04
CA TRP A 800 -3.78 -4.79 7.26
C TRP A 800 -5.22 -4.72 7.83
N PHE A 801 -5.33 -4.55 9.14
CA PHE A 801 -6.62 -4.33 9.81
C PHE A 801 -7.26 -3.02 9.31
N ARG A 802 -8.59 -2.98 9.19
CA ARG A 802 -9.32 -1.86 8.58
C ARG A 802 -10.39 -1.29 9.50
N ASP A 803 -10.70 0.01 9.33
CA ASP A 803 -11.90 0.72 9.82
C ASP A 803 -12.52 0.15 11.12
N GLY A 804 -11.76 0.18 12.22
CA GLY A 804 -12.21 -0.17 13.57
C GLY A 804 -11.81 -1.57 14.06
N GLN A 805 -11.35 -2.48 13.19
CA GLN A 805 -10.84 -3.81 13.57
C GLN A 805 -9.71 -3.71 14.62
N MET A 806 -9.51 -4.75 15.42
CA MET A 806 -8.48 -4.74 16.46
C MET A 806 -7.12 -5.18 15.90
N ALA A 807 -6.15 -4.26 15.92
CA ALA A 807 -4.72 -4.60 15.80
C ALA A 807 -4.10 -4.80 17.20
N GLY A 808 -3.03 -5.60 17.28
CA GLY A 808 -2.35 -5.94 18.53
C GLY A 808 -2.91 -7.17 19.25
N THR A 809 -2.93 -7.13 20.58
CA THR A 809 -3.46 -8.18 21.46
C THR A 809 -4.20 -7.58 22.68
N SER A 810 -5.20 -8.28 23.19
CA SER A 810 -5.84 -8.00 24.49
C SER A 810 -5.66 -9.22 25.40
N GLY A 811 -5.51 -9.02 26.71
CA GLY A 811 -5.29 -10.07 27.71
C GLY A 811 -3.93 -10.80 27.64
N ARG A 812 -3.34 -10.97 26.45
CA ARG A 812 -2.10 -11.74 26.19
C ARG A 812 -0.80 -11.07 26.68
N ALA A 813 -0.89 -9.91 27.34
CA ALA A 813 0.21 -9.16 27.96
C ALA A 813 1.41 -8.77 27.04
N LYS A 814 1.26 -8.84 25.71
CA LYS A 814 2.27 -8.39 24.73
C LYS A 814 2.20 -6.88 24.54
N ARG A 815 3.35 -6.23 24.31
CA ARG A 815 3.42 -4.81 23.92
C ARG A 815 3.33 -4.63 22.40
N LEU A 816 2.75 -3.52 21.98
CA LEU A 816 3.06 -2.91 20.69
C LEU A 816 4.46 -2.28 20.75
N GLU A 817 5.21 -2.35 19.66
CA GLU A 817 6.55 -1.74 19.52
C GLU A 817 6.61 -0.73 18.36
N ALA A 818 5.85 -0.96 17.29
CA ALA A 818 5.69 -0.05 16.16
C ALA A 818 4.31 -0.18 15.50
N ILE A 819 3.94 0.78 14.65
CA ILE A 819 2.69 0.84 13.88
C ILE A 819 2.93 1.41 12.48
N ARG A 820 2.14 0.98 11.50
CA ARG A 820 1.97 1.62 10.17
C ARG A 820 0.49 1.89 9.96
N ILE A 821 0.15 3.03 9.35
CA ILE A 821 -1.24 3.44 9.09
C ILE A 821 -1.32 4.10 7.71
N ALA A 822 -2.20 3.61 6.84
CA ALA A 822 -2.41 4.12 5.50
C ALA A 822 -3.90 4.39 5.24
N LEU A 823 -4.18 5.06 4.13
CA LEU A 823 -5.52 5.21 3.56
C LEU A 823 -5.61 4.35 2.30
N THR A 824 -6.81 3.89 1.95
CA THR A 824 -7.11 3.19 0.68
C THR A 824 -8.30 3.84 -0.01
N GLY A 825 -8.43 3.67 -1.34
CA GLY A 825 -9.50 4.30 -2.14
C GLY A 825 -9.30 5.81 -2.32
N GLU A 826 -10.35 6.51 -2.76
CA GLU A 826 -10.36 7.97 -2.97
C GLU A 826 -9.93 8.75 -1.70
N MET A 827 -10.20 8.22 -0.51
CA MET A 827 -9.67 8.75 0.75
C MET A 827 -8.14 8.92 0.74
N ALA A 828 -7.40 8.03 0.08
CA ALA A 828 -5.95 8.11 -0.10
C ALA A 828 -5.51 9.12 -1.17
N GLU A 829 -6.42 9.55 -2.05
CA GLU A 829 -6.17 10.53 -3.10
C GLU A 829 -6.46 11.95 -2.61
N HIS A 830 -7.46 12.12 -1.74
CA HIS A 830 -7.85 13.40 -1.17
C HIS A 830 -7.19 13.76 0.17
N TYR A 831 -6.65 12.79 0.92
CA TYR A 831 -6.02 13.02 2.23
C TYR A 831 -4.66 12.31 2.39
N ASP A 832 -3.84 12.85 3.30
CA ASP A 832 -2.70 12.19 3.91
C ASP A 832 -3.01 11.91 5.39
N VAL A 833 -2.60 10.74 5.90
CA VAL A 833 -2.72 10.38 7.32
C VAL A 833 -1.35 10.50 8.00
N TYR A 834 -1.23 11.44 8.94
CA TYR A 834 -0.05 11.65 9.76
C TYR A 834 -0.21 11.04 11.15
N TYR A 835 0.84 10.39 11.65
CA TYR A 835 0.84 9.78 12.98
C TYR A 835 2.23 9.84 13.63
N ARG A 836 2.23 9.89 14.97
CA ARG A 836 3.44 9.75 15.80
C ARG A 836 3.12 9.01 17.09
N VAL A 837 4.16 8.43 17.68
CA VAL A 837 4.04 7.57 18.88
C VAL A 837 5.03 7.97 19.96
N HIS A 838 4.66 7.73 21.22
CA HIS A 838 5.57 7.77 22.35
C HIS A 838 6.22 6.41 22.56
N ALA A 839 7.51 6.28 22.24
CA ALA A 839 8.28 5.07 22.43
C ALA A 839 9.08 5.13 23.75
N GLN A 840 9.11 4.02 24.50
CA GLN A 840 9.93 3.90 25.70
C GLN A 840 11.40 4.23 25.42
N THR A 841 12.03 4.97 26.33
CA THR A 841 13.40 5.53 26.21
C THR A 841 13.54 6.69 25.23
N TYR A 842 12.77 6.75 24.14
CA TYR A 842 12.93 7.77 23.09
C TYR A 842 11.94 8.93 23.16
N GLY A 843 10.87 8.80 23.94
CA GLY A 843 9.83 9.81 24.08
C GLY A 843 8.94 9.89 22.84
N TRP A 844 8.43 11.08 22.53
CA TRP A 844 7.63 11.32 21.34
C TRP A 844 8.51 11.40 20.10
N LEU A 845 8.32 10.42 19.21
CA LEU A 845 8.95 10.37 17.88
C LEU A 845 8.33 11.42 16.95
N ALA A 846 8.98 11.67 15.82
CA ALA A 846 8.49 12.59 14.79
C ALA A 846 7.22 12.06 14.09
N TRP A 847 6.52 12.96 13.39
CA TRP A 847 5.39 12.60 12.53
C TRP A 847 5.86 11.86 11.27
N THR A 848 5.28 10.69 11.02
CA THR A 848 5.39 9.90 9.79
C THR A 848 4.02 9.86 9.10
N LYS A 849 3.93 9.38 7.85
CA LYS A 849 2.65 9.29 7.14
C LYS A 849 2.46 8.05 6.26
N ASN A 850 1.20 7.82 5.84
CA ASN A 850 0.82 6.98 4.70
C ASN A 850 1.52 5.60 4.60
N GLY A 851 1.54 4.84 5.69
CA GLY A 851 2.07 3.48 5.72
C GLY A 851 3.54 3.36 6.10
N GLU A 852 4.27 4.46 6.30
CA GLU A 852 5.60 4.48 6.92
C GLU A 852 5.55 3.90 8.35
N ALA A 853 6.66 3.33 8.83
CA ALA A 853 6.72 2.83 10.20
C ALA A 853 6.86 3.98 11.22
N ALA A 854 6.15 3.88 12.34
CA ALA A 854 6.34 4.72 13.52
C ALA A 854 6.60 3.85 14.75
N GLY A 855 7.63 4.14 15.54
CA GLY A 855 7.97 3.39 16.76
C GLY A 855 9.35 2.75 16.74
N THR A 856 9.46 1.50 17.18
CA THR A 856 10.74 0.76 17.22
C THR A 856 10.60 -0.71 16.82
N ALA A 857 11.67 -1.31 16.30
CA ALA A 857 11.77 -2.76 16.07
C ALA A 857 13.15 -3.29 16.49
N GLY A 858 13.22 -4.54 16.97
CA GLY A 858 14.46 -5.18 17.45
C GLY A 858 15.03 -4.62 18.78
N LEU A 859 14.57 -3.46 19.23
CA LEU A 859 15.06 -2.75 20.43
C LEU A 859 14.29 -3.08 21.73
N SER A 860 13.25 -3.93 21.65
CA SER A 860 12.39 -4.31 22.77
C SER A 860 11.72 -3.15 23.53
N LYS A 861 11.47 -2.00 22.88
CA LYS A 861 10.80 -0.84 23.48
C LYS A 861 9.30 -0.89 23.18
N ARG A 862 8.49 -0.67 24.21
CA ARG A 862 7.03 -0.51 24.06
C ARG A 862 6.68 0.86 23.46
N LEU A 863 5.57 0.91 22.73
CA LEU A 863 4.78 2.12 22.61
C LEU A 863 4.03 2.38 23.93
N GLU A 864 3.88 3.63 24.33
CA GLU A 864 3.06 4.05 25.48
C GLU A 864 1.84 4.88 25.06
N GLY A 865 1.88 5.56 23.91
CA GLY A 865 0.79 6.39 23.39
C GLY A 865 0.97 6.80 21.92
N ILE A 866 -0.08 7.36 21.32
CA ILE A 866 -0.20 7.69 19.89
C ILE A 866 -1.04 8.95 19.65
N GLN A 867 -0.74 9.67 18.57
CA GLN A 867 -1.60 10.69 17.95
C GLN A 867 -1.73 10.39 16.45
N ILE A 868 -2.93 10.58 15.88
CA ILE A 868 -3.25 10.35 14.46
C ILE A 868 -4.08 11.53 13.95
N VAL A 869 -3.71 12.11 12.80
CA VAL A 869 -4.33 13.31 12.20
C VAL A 869 -4.51 13.09 10.70
N LEU A 870 -5.66 13.49 10.15
CA LEU A 870 -5.85 13.63 8.70
C LEU A 870 -5.57 15.08 8.28
N VAL A 871 -4.94 15.25 7.13
CA VAL A 871 -4.80 16.54 6.43
C VAL A 871 -5.11 16.35 4.94
N PRO A 872 -5.55 17.40 4.20
CA PRO A 872 -5.72 17.33 2.76
C PRO A 872 -4.45 16.87 2.04
N LYS A 873 -4.59 16.25 0.86
CA LYS A 873 -3.48 15.60 0.15
C LYS A 873 -2.28 16.55 -0.06
N GLY A 874 -1.08 16.08 0.28
CA GLY A 874 0.14 16.89 0.20
C GLY A 874 0.29 17.95 1.30
N GLY A 875 -0.67 18.03 2.23
CA GLY A 875 -0.62 18.93 3.38
C GLY A 875 0.59 18.68 4.28
N ALA A 876 1.06 19.74 4.93
CA ALA A 876 2.20 19.67 5.83
C ALA A 876 1.90 18.80 7.08
N ALA A 877 2.95 18.20 7.64
CA ALA A 877 2.87 17.49 8.91
C ALA A 877 2.41 18.44 10.05
N PRO A 878 1.67 17.96 11.07
CA PRO A 878 1.35 18.77 12.22
C PRO A 878 2.61 19.26 12.95
N ALA A 879 2.50 20.41 13.63
CA ALA A 879 3.64 21.03 14.30
C ALA A 879 4.29 20.13 15.37
N ASN A 880 5.56 20.41 15.70
CA ASN A 880 6.29 19.67 16.73
C ASN A 880 5.59 19.72 18.09
N ASN A 881 5.03 20.87 18.47
CA ASN A 881 4.06 20.95 19.56
C ASN A 881 2.65 20.93 18.96
N TYR A 882 1.87 19.88 19.27
CA TYR A 882 0.51 19.69 18.76
C TYR A 882 -0.35 18.96 19.80
N GLY A 883 -1.51 19.54 20.12
CA GLY A 883 -2.38 19.01 21.18
C GLY A 883 -1.76 19.04 22.58
N GLY A 884 -0.78 19.92 22.83
CA GLY A 884 0.02 19.96 24.06
C GLY A 884 1.12 18.88 24.14
N VAL A 885 1.29 18.08 23.10
CA VAL A 885 2.33 17.05 22.99
C VAL A 885 3.48 17.56 22.13
N VAL A 886 4.72 17.45 22.63
CA VAL A 886 5.94 17.93 21.97
C VAL A 886 6.76 16.76 21.44
N THR A 887 7.15 16.79 20.16
CA THR A 887 8.14 15.88 19.56
C THR A 887 9.48 16.02 20.31
N THR A 888 9.97 14.92 20.90
CA THR A 888 11.28 14.89 21.62
C THR A 888 12.40 14.24 20.81
N ASN A 889 12.07 13.46 19.76
CA ASN A 889 13.06 12.83 18.87
C ASN A 889 12.70 13.13 17.40
N LYS A 890 13.71 13.44 16.58
CA LYS A 890 13.57 13.72 15.14
C LYS A 890 13.33 12.46 14.29
N GLN A 891 13.63 11.26 14.81
CA GLN A 891 13.33 10.00 14.13
C GLN A 891 11.85 9.64 14.26
N THR A 892 11.25 9.09 13.21
CA THR A 892 9.89 8.50 13.21
C THR A 892 9.92 7.03 13.64
N TYR A 893 10.96 6.31 13.23
CA TYR A 893 11.17 4.88 13.47
C TYR A 893 12.63 4.60 13.85
N ILE A 894 12.84 3.66 14.78
CA ILE A 894 14.17 3.29 15.27
C ILE A 894 14.30 1.77 15.30
N LYS A 895 15.18 1.23 14.45
CA LYS A 895 15.43 -0.21 14.32
C LYS A 895 16.82 -0.55 14.89
N LYS A 896 16.97 -1.78 15.40
CA LYS A 896 18.27 -2.38 15.74
C LYS A 896 18.95 -2.96 14.50
#